data_AF-M4CIR7-F1
#
_entry.id   AF-M4CIR7-F1
#
_cell.length_a   1.000
_cell.length_b   1.000
_cell.length_c   1.000
_cell.angle_alpha   90.00
_cell.angle_beta   90.00
_cell.angle_gamma   90.00
#
_symmetry.space_group_name_H-M   'P 1'
#
loop_
_entity.id
_entity.type
_entity.pdbx_description
1 polymer ?
#
loop_
_entity_poly.entity_id
_entity_poly.type
_entity_poly.pdbx_seq_one_letter_code
_entity_poly.pdbx_strand_id
1 'polypeptide(L)'
;MGASRVLLCCVVLIQLFAGQADAQRSSSPWQTLSGDAPLVIARGGFSGLFPDSSFNAYDFAKQTSVAGAALWCDVQLTKDGAGICFPDLKLNNASTVEDVYPNRQKTYSVNGVSTQGWFTIDFSLRDLISNVKLNRGILSRSEKFNGIYAIMTVEDVTTQIKPESFWLNVQYDAFYAQHNLSMSSFLISASTTVSIDYISSPEVNFFKKIAGRFGRNGPSFVFQFLGKEDFEPTTNRTYGSILSNLTFVKTFASGILVPKSYILPLNDKQYLLLPPASLVLDAHKAGLQVYVSGFVNDNDIAHDYSSDPVSEYLSFVDNGNFSVDGVLSDFPITASASIVDFLVISKNGASGDYPGCTDMAYDKAIKDGADVIDCSVQMSSDGKPFCAHSIDLSNITNIAQTPFTKRSTHVPEISSNDGMYTFSLTWSEIQTLKPAISNPYRVYNMFRNPNEKNSGKFILLSDFLNLAKTSTSLSGVLISVEKAVYLREKQGLDVVKAVLDTLTETGYSNGSTTKTKVMIQSTNSSVLVDFKKQSSKYETVYKVEEKIGDISDSAIEDIKKFANAVVIGKETVFPLFDDGFIIRQTNVVEKLHKSKLPVYVEVFQNEFVSQPFDFFSDPTVEINSYVSGAGIDGTITEFPFTAARYKRNRCLGTKESLAPPYMSPVRPGFFLNLVNAIPPAQAPNPVFTDDDVTEPPLPPVTAKSPTSSPGTSFTNAQAPRPSGQTRLTLSLRLSVFASLLLL
;
A
#
# COMPACT_ATOMS: atom_id res chain seq x y z
N MET A 1 -56.08 -1.82 -36.49
CA MET A 1 -55.70 -1.51 -37.88
C MET A 1 -54.99 -0.16 -37.87
N GLY A 2 -53.91 0.01 -38.65
CA GLY A 2 -52.88 1.02 -38.36
C GLY A 2 -52.87 2.29 -39.24
N ALA A 3 -51.66 2.84 -39.40
CA ALA A 3 -51.28 4.13 -40.00
C ALA A 3 -51.63 5.36 -39.13
N SER A 4 -50.68 6.10 -38.54
CA SER A 4 -49.47 6.79 -39.07
C SER A 4 -49.78 8.19 -39.62
N ARG A 5 -49.21 9.23 -38.96
CA ARG A 5 -48.49 10.38 -39.56
C ARG A 5 -48.20 11.50 -38.52
N VAL A 6 -46.94 11.97 -38.52
CA VAL A 6 -46.50 13.41 -38.65
C VAL A 6 -46.93 14.42 -37.56
N LEU A 7 -46.14 15.41 -37.13
CA LEU A 7 -44.70 15.74 -37.17
C LEU A 7 -44.53 17.08 -36.41
N LEU A 8 -43.33 17.33 -35.83
CA LEU A 8 -42.78 18.67 -35.50
C LEU A 8 -43.29 19.42 -34.23
N CYS A 9 -42.41 20.32 -33.76
CA CYS A 9 -42.47 21.15 -32.53
C CYS A 9 -42.31 20.33 -31.22
N CYS A 10 -41.20 20.40 -30.47
CA CYS A 10 -40.15 21.45 -30.40
C CYS A 10 -38.73 20.88 -30.49
N VAL A 11 -37.97 21.37 -31.47
CA VAL A 11 -36.49 21.43 -31.43
C VAL A 11 -36.11 22.88 -31.15
N VAL A 12 -34.91 23.12 -30.63
CA VAL A 12 -34.35 24.43 -30.21
C VAL A 12 -34.75 24.87 -28.80
N LEU A 13 -34.10 24.26 -27.80
CA LEU A 13 -33.36 24.95 -26.71
C LEU A 13 -32.65 23.89 -25.85
N ILE A 14 -31.48 24.25 -25.30
CA ILE A 14 -30.44 23.40 -24.66
C ILE A 14 -29.34 22.94 -25.65
N GLN A 15 -28.65 23.92 -26.23
CA GLN A 15 -27.19 23.93 -26.16
C GLN A 15 -26.77 25.02 -25.16
N LEU A 16 -25.52 24.95 -24.68
CA LEU A 16 -24.96 25.68 -23.52
C LEU A 16 -25.31 25.07 -22.15
N PHE A 17 -24.67 23.94 -21.84
CA PHE A 17 -23.87 23.77 -20.61
C PHE A 17 -22.90 22.61 -20.84
N ALA A 18 -21.80 22.89 -21.55
CA ALA A 18 -20.62 22.03 -21.57
C ALA A 18 -19.67 22.52 -20.47
N GLY A 19 -19.23 21.64 -19.57
CA GLY A 19 -18.27 22.00 -18.53
C GLY A 19 -18.53 21.42 -17.15
N GLN A 20 -18.50 20.09 -17.04
CA GLN A 20 -18.06 19.41 -15.81
C GLN A 20 -17.59 18.00 -16.19
N ALA A 21 -16.47 17.56 -15.61
CA ALA A 21 -15.78 16.36 -16.02
C ALA A 21 -16.53 15.10 -15.55
N ASP A 22 -17.31 14.53 -16.46
CA ASP A 22 -17.74 13.15 -16.35
C ASP A 22 -16.49 12.24 -16.37
N ALA A 23 -16.26 11.51 -15.29
CA ALA A 23 -15.63 10.21 -15.41
C ALA A 23 -16.65 9.29 -16.12
N GLN A 24 -16.83 9.45 -17.43
CA GLN A 24 -17.54 8.48 -18.25
C GLN A 24 -16.87 7.12 -18.05
N ARG A 25 -17.65 6.03 -17.93
CA ARG A 25 -17.21 4.80 -18.63
C ARG A 25 -17.10 5.27 -20.07
N SER A 26 -15.89 5.40 -20.60
CA SER A 26 -15.75 5.90 -21.96
C SER A 26 -16.56 4.96 -22.87
N SER A 27 -17.37 5.54 -23.73
CA SER A 27 -18.00 4.79 -24.82
C SER A 27 -17.00 4.59 -25.97
N SER A 28 -15.72 4.85 -25.74
CA SER A 28 -14.62 4.47 -26.62
C SER A 28 -14.10 3.09 -26.20
N PRO A 29 -13.62 2.28 -27.14
CA PRO A 29 -12.78 1.14 -26.78
C PRO A 29 -11.56 1.57 -25.97
N TRP A 30 -10.92 0.63 -25.30
CA TRP A 30 -9.60 0.83 -24.69
C TRP A 30 -8.56 1.19 -25.76
N GLN A 31 -7.45 1.80 -25.36
CA GLN A 31 -6.34 2.11 -26.28
C GLN A 31 -5.41 0.90 -26.48
N THR A 32 -5.94 -0.32 -26.32
CA THR A 32 -5.30 -1.61 -26.65
C THR A 32 -5.39 -1.87 -28.16
N LEU A 33 -4.68 -2.88 -28.67
CA LEU A 33 -4.69 -3.17 -30.11
C LEU A 33 -6.06 -3.66 -30.62
N SER A 34 -6.81 -4.39 -29.79
CA SER A 34 -8.16 -4.86 -30.14
C SER A 34 -9.29 -3.90 -29.71
N GLY A 35 -9.01 -3.02 -28.75
CA GLY A 35 -10.01 -2.18 -28.09
C GLY A 35 -10.67 -2.83 -26.86
N ASP A 36 -10.33 -4.08 -26.55
CA ASP A 36 -10.80 -4.82 -25.37
C ASP A 36 -10.02 -4.41 -24.11
N ALA A 37 -10.56 -4.78 -22.95
CA ALA A 37 -9.88 -4.55 -21.67
C ALA A 37 -8.53 -5.29 -21.59
N PRO A 38 -7.48 -4.68 -21.01
CA PRO A 38 -6.18 -5.32 -20.81
C PRO A 38 -6.28 -6.64 -20.03
N LEU A 39 -5.57 -7.67 -20.50
CA LEU A 39 -5.54 -8.99 -19.87
C LEU A 39 -4.74 -8.97 -18.56
N VAL A 40 -5.33 -9.44 -17.47
CA VAL A 40 -4.61 -9.77 -16.23
C VAL A 40 -3.99 -11.15 -16.37
N ILE A 41 -2.67 -11.26 -16.16
CA ILE A 41 -1.91 -12.51 -16.25
C ILE A 41 -1.23 -12.77 -14.89
N ALA A 42 -1.56 -13.88 -14.25
CA ALA A 42 -1.10 -14.25 -12.91
C ALA A 42 0.16 -15.13 -12.98
N ARG A 43 1.34 -14.54 -12.73
CA ARG A 43 2.65 -15.22 -12.82
C ARG A 43 2.76 -16.35 -11.79
N GLY A 44 2.71 -17.60 -12.26
CA GLY A 44 2.72 -18.76 -11.36
C GLY A 44 1.50 -18.81 -10.44
N GLY A 45 0.39 -18.15 -10.82
CA GLY A 45 -0.74 -17.86 -9.95
C GLY A 45 -0.49 -16.63 -9.07
N PHE A 46 -0.89 -16.70 -7.81
CA PHE A 46 -0.70 -15.65 -6.80
C PHE A 46 0.67 -15.84 -6.10
N SER A 47 1.74 -15.76 -6.88
CA SER A 47 3.12 -15.97 -6.43
C SER A 47 3.62 -14.88 -5.46
N GLY A 48 2.91 -13.75 -5.36
CA GLY A 48 3.13 -12.71 -4.35
C GLY A 48 2.91 -13.17 -2.90
N LEU A 49 2.11 -14.23 -2.70
CA LEU A 49 1.78 -14.78 -1.38
C LEU A 49 2.24 -16.24 -1.20
N PHE A 50 2.03 -17.07 -2.23
CA PHE A 50 2.34 -18.50 -2.20
C PHE A 50 3.61 -18.81 -3.00
N PRO A 51 4.28 -19.96 -2.75
CA PRO A 51 5.29 -20.47 -3.66
C PRO A 51 4.74 -20.57 -5.09
N ASP A 52 5.53 -20.08 -6.05
CA ASP A 52 5.17 -20.01 -7.47
C ASP A 52 4.72 -21.37 -8.00
N SER A 53 3.68 -21.38 -8.83
CA SER A 53 3.13 -22.57 -9.49
C SER A 53 2.62 -23.67 -8.55
N SER A 54 2.41 -23.34 -7.27
CA SER A 54 1.70 -24.22 -6.34
C SER A 54 0.19 -24.25 -6.61
N PHE A 55 -0.48 -25.32 -6.17
CA PHE A 55 -1.93 -25.46 -6.28
C PHE A 55 -2.66 -24.24 -5.69
N ASN A 56 -2.26 -23.80 -4.49
CA ASN A 56 -2.88 -22.65 -3.83
C ASN A 56 -2.56 -21.33 -4.54
N ALA A 57 -1.38 -21.15 -5.15
CA ALA A 57 -1.11 -19.97 -5.96
C ALA A 57 -2.10 -19.86 -7.13
N TYR A 58 -2.30 -20.96 -7.88
CA TYR A 58 -3.22 -20.97 -9.03
C TYR A 58 -4.70 -20.88 -8.62
N ASP A 59 -5.13 -21.64 -7.60
CA ASP A 59 -6.51 -21.63 -7.09
C ASP A 59 -6.89 -20.26 -6.50
N PHE A 60 -6.00 -19.67 -5.70
CA PHE A 60 -6.25 -18.36 -5.10
C PHE A 60 -6.25 -17.24 -6.14
N ALA A 61 -5.35 -17.27 -7.14
CA ALA A 61 -5.41 -16.33 -8.26
C ALA A 61 -6.74 -16.44 -9.01
N LYS A 62 -7.21 -17.66 -9.32
CA LYS A 62 -8.50 -17.88 -9.97
C LYS A 62 -9.68 -17.37 -9.15
N GLN A 63 -9.64 -17.51 -7.81
CA GLN A 63 -10.70 -17.03 -6.93
C GLN A 63 -10.69 -15.51 -6.70
N THR A 64 -9.55 -14.84 -6.85
CA THR A 64 -9.38 -13.42 -6.46
C THR A 64 -9.07 -12.45 -7.60
N SER A 65 -9.02 -12.91 -8.85
CA SER A 65 -8.81 -12.05 -10.03
C SER A 65 -10.12 -11.70 -10.75
N VAL A 66 -10.05 -10.83 -11.76
CA VAL A 66 -11.09 -10.72 -12.79
C VAL A 66 -11.34 -12.05 -13.51
N ALA A 67 -12.58 -12.26 -13.98
CA ALA A 67 -12.90 -13.34 -14.91
C ALA A 67 -12.08 -13.18 -16.21
N GLY A 68 -11.72 -14.30 -16.85
CA GLY A 68 -10.82 -14.32 -18.01
C GLY A 68 -9.34 -14.09 -17.71
N ALA A 69 -8.94 -13.91 -16.44
CA ALA A 69 -7.51 -13.79 -16.08
C ALA A 69 -6.74 -15.05 -16.49
N ALA A 70 -5.60 -14.86 -17.16
CA ALA A 70 -4.76 -15.94 -17.62
C ALA A 70 -3.82 -16.44 -16.50
N LEU A 71 -3.77 -17.75 -16.28
CA LEU A 71 -2.75 -18.34 -15.39
C LEU A 71 -1.46 -18.58 -16.19
N TRP A 72 -0.34 -18.15 -15.65
CA TRP A 72 0.97 -18.28 -16.30
C TRP A 72 1.79 -19.40 -15.68
N CYS A 73 2.37 -20.24 -16.53
CA CYS A 73 3.24 -21.35 -16.17
C CYS A 73 4.54 -21.25 -16.97
N ASP A 74 5.67 -21.06 -16.28
CA ASP A 74 7.00 -21.28 -16.87
C ASP A 74 7.23 -22.79 -17.00
N VAL A 75 7.26 -23.28 -18.24
CA VAL A 75 7.34 -24.71 -18.54
C VAL A 75 8.80 -25.16 -18.50
N GLN A 76 9.08 -26.15 -17.66
CA GLN A 76 10.36 -26.85 -17.61
C GLN A 76 10.15 -28.33 -17.92
N LEU A 77 11.10 -28.98 -18.60
CA LEU A 77 11.04 -30.42 -18.87
C LEU A 77 11.88 -31.21 -17.86
N THR A 78 11.30 -32.28 -17.34
CA THR A 78 12.00 -33.28 -16.54
C THR A 78 12.91 -34.15 -17.41
N LYS A 79 13.76 -34.96 -16.78
CA LYS A 79 14.63 -35.95 -17.44
C LYS A 79 13.88 -36.93 -18.36
N ASP A 80 12.66 -37.29 -17.97
CA ASP A 80 11.74 -38.16 -18.70
C ASP A 80 10.79 -37.41 -19.65
N GLY A 81 10.98 -36.10 -19.83
CA GLY A 81 10.31 -35.29 -20.84
C GLY A 81 8.89 -34.83 -20.47
N ALA A 82 8.50 -34.91 -19.20
CA ALA A 82 7.25 -34.35 -18.72
C ALA A 82 7.38 -32.84 -18.44
N GLY A 83 6.32 -32.07 -18.69
CA GLY A 83 6.28 -30.63 -18.44
C GLY A 83 5.78 -30.30 -17.05
N ILE A 84 6.60 -29.60 -16.27
CA ILE A 84 6.23 -29.01 -14.98
C ILE A 84 6.11 -27.50 -15.08
N CYS A 85 5.24 -26.92 -14.26
CA CYS A 85 5.18 -25.48 -14.03
C CYS A 85 6.16 -25.12 -12.92
N PHE A 86 7.25 -24.43 -13.27
CA PHE A 86 8.31 -24.09 -12.32
C PHE A 86 9.13 -22.87 -12.83
N PRO A 87 9.36 -21.83 -11.99
CA PRO A 87 9.79 -20.51 -12.46
C PRO A 87 11.25 -20.42 -12.98
N ASP A 88 12.11 -21.39 -12.67
CA ASP A 88 13.55 -21.33 -12.94
C ASP A 88 14.10 -22.69 -13.41
N LEU A 89 15.09 -22.70 -14.31
CA LEU A 89 15.75 -23.93 -14.74
C LEU A 89 16.47 -24.68 -13.59
N LYS A 90 16.91 -23.95 -12.57
CA LYS A 90 17.49 -24.47 -11.32
C LYS A 90 16.38 -24.65 -10.27
N LEU A 91 16.08 -25.91 -9.97
CA LEU A 91 15.12 -26.32 -8.95
C LEU A 91 15.43 -25.73 -7.57
N ASN A 92 16.70 -25.55 -7.21
CA ASN A 92 17.11 -25.02 -5.90
C ASN A 92 16.79 -23.52 -5.71
N ASN A 93 16.35 -22.80 -6.76
CA ASN A 93 15.94 -21.41 -6.62
C ASN A 93 14.51 -21.26 -6.03
N ALA A 94 13.67 -22.30 -6.06
CA ALA A 94 12.28 -22.24 -5.57
C ALA A 94 11.76 -23.59 -5.02
N SER A 95 12.64 -24.48 -4.54
CA SER A 95 12.24 -25.76 -3.95
C SER A 95 13.24 -26.33 -2.94
N THR A 96 12.81 -27.35 -2.20
CA THR A 96 13.62 -28.11 -1.22
C THR A 96 14.62 -29.10 -1.85
N VAL A 97 14.88 -29.02 -3.16
CA VAL A 97 15.69 -30.03 -3.88
C VAL A 97 17.11 -30.19 -3.33
N GLU A 98 17.69 -29.12 -2.75
CA GLU A 98 19.04 -29.15 -2.18
C GLU A 98 19.08 -29.92 -0.85
N ASP A 99 18.06 -29.78 0.00
CA ASP A 99 17.90 -30.58 1.24
C ASP A 99 17.63 -32.06 0.93
N VAL A 100 16.80 -32.31 -0.09
CA VAL A 100 16.36 -33.67 -0.48
C VAL A 100 17.45 -34.43 -1.23
N TYR A 101 18.25 -33.74 -2.05
CA TYR A 101 19.27 -34.34 -2.90
C TYR A 101 20.62 -33.58 -2.88
N PRO A 102 21.25 -33.37 -1.71
CA PRO A 102 22.42 -32.48 -1.56
C PRO A 102 23.63 -32.86 -2.44
N ASN A 103 23.75 -34.13 -2.81
CA ASN A 103 24.85 -34.66 -3.63
C ASN A 103 24.52 -34.78 -5.13
N ARG A 104 23.42 -34.18 -5.61
CA ARG A 104 23.00 -34.22 -7.03
C ARG A 104 23.16 -32.90 -7.80
N GLN A 105 23.88 -31.94 -7.24
CA GLN A 105 24.24 -30.72 -7.95
C GLN A 105 25.09 -31.03 -9.19
N LYS A 106 24.88 -30.28 -10.28
CA LYS A 106 25.66 -30.37 -11.52
C LYS A 106 26.00 -28.98 -12.07
N THR A 107 26.86 -28.96 -13.08
CA THR A 107 27.21 -27.77 -13.84
C THR A 107 26.91 -27.99 -15.32
N TYR A 108 26.18 -27.06 -15.93
CA TYR A 108 25.85 -27.05 -17.36
C TYR A 108 26.11 -25.68 -17.98
N SER A 109 26.26 -25.62 -19.30
CA SER A 109 26.31 -24.35 -20.03
C SER A 109 24.88 -23.91 -20.35
N VAL A 110 24.43 -22.82 -19.74
CA VAL A 110 23.12 -22.21 -19.99
C VAL A 110 23.37 -20.91 -20.74
N ASN A 111 22.91 -20.82 -21.99
CA ASN A 111 23.16 -19.66 -22.87
C ASN A 111 24.63 -19.21 -22.94
N GLY A 112 25.56 -20.16 -22.86
CA GLY A 112 27.02 -19.92 -22.86
C GLY A 112 27.64 -19.68 -21.49
N VAL A 113 26.85 -19.57 -20.42
CA VAL A 113 27.31 -19.34 -19.05
C VAL A 113 27.39 -20.66 -18.28
N SER A 114 28.57 -20.97 -17.74
CA SER A 114 28.79 -22.12 -16.85
C SER A 114 28.02 -21.93 -15.55
N THR A 115 26.92 -22.68 -15.40
CA THR A 115 25.92 -22.52 -14.35
C THR A 115 25.86 -23.78 -13.51
N GLN A 116 26.01 -23.65 -12.19
CA GLN A 116 25.95 -24.75 -11.22
C GLN A 116 24.62 -24.72 -10.46
N GLY A 117 24.02 -25.89 -10.20
CA GLY A 117 22.73 -26.01 -9.52
C GLY A 117 22.10 -27.39 -9.67
N TRP A 118 20.82 -27.49 -9.33
CA TRP A 118 19.99 -28.69 -9.51
C TRP A 118 19.06 -28.49 -10.70
N PHE A 119 19.31 -29.15 -11.82
CA PHE A 119 18.61 -28.90 -13.07
C PHE A 119 17.42 -29.85 -13.24
N THR A 120 16.31 -29.36 -13.80
CA THR A 120 15.10 -30.15 -14.08
C THR A 120 15.37 -31.42 -14.90
N ILE A 121 16.32 -31.35 -15.84
CA ILE A 121 16.76 -32.48 -16.68
C ILE A 121 17.50 -33.61 -15.94
N ASP A 122 17.84 -33.44 -14.66
CA ASP A 122 18.52 -34.46 -13.85
C ASP A 122 17.57 -35.40 -13.10
N PHE A 123 16.29 -35.00 -12.97
CA PHE A 123 15.29 -35.66 -12.15
C PHE A 123 14.13 -36.16 -13.02
N SER A 124 13.63 -37.36 -12.73
CA SER A 124 12.35 -37.81 -13.31
C SER A 124 11.19 -37.07 -12.66
N LEU A 125 10.04 -37.00 -13.33
CA LEU A 125 8.83 -36.42 -12.74
C LEU A 125 8.46 -37.09 -11.40
N ARG A 126 8.67 -38.42 -11.31
CA ARG A 126 8.45 -39.19 -10.08
C ARG A 126 9.38 -38.77 -8.95
N ASP A 127 10.65 -38.51 -9.22
CA ASP A 127 11.59 -38.03 -8.18
C ASP A 127 11.11 -36.70 -7.58
N LEU A 128 10.69 -35.78 -8.45
CA LEU A 128 10.25 -34.44 -8.09
C LEU A 128 8.94 -34.45 -7.30
N ILE A 129 7.83 -34.97 -7.85
CA ILE A 129 6.51 -34.94 -7.21
C ILE A 129 6.53 -35.65 -5.84
N SER A 130 7.31 -36.73 -5.71
CA SER A 130 7.33 -37.55 -4.50
C SER A 130 8.08 -36.92 -3.33
N ASN A 131 9.17 -36.18 -3.59
CA ASN A 131 10.12 -35.77 -2.55
C ASN A 131 10.39 -34.25 -2.51
N VAL A 132 10.29 -33.56 -3.63
CA VAL A 132 10.61 -32.12 -3.74
C VAL A 132 9.36 -31.30 -3.48
N LYS A 133 9.52 -30.23 -2.68
CA LYS A 133 8.46 -29.30 -2.29
C LYS A 133 8.82 -27.88 -2.69
N LEU A 134 7.81 -27.09 -3.02
CA LEU A 134 7.97 -25.69 -3.42
C LEU A 134 8.33 -24.80 -2.22
N ASN A 135 9.20 -23.83 -2.46
CA ASN A 135 9.63 -22.79 -1.51
C ASN A 135 9.43 -21.41 -2.15
N ARG A 136 9.42 -20.34 -1.35
CA ARG A 136 9.50 -18.96 -1.84
C ARG A 136 10.75 -18.78 -2.72
N GLY A 137 10.57 -18.29 -3.94
CA GLY A 137 11.69 -17.91 -4.82
C GLY A 137 12.26 -16.52 -4.51
N ILE A 138 11.51 -15.70 -3.78
CA ILE A 138 11.89 -14.35 -3.36
C ILE A 138 11.90 -14.30 -1.83
N LEU A 139 13.02 -13.91 -1.23
CA LEU A 139 13.25 -14.01 0.21
C LEU A 139 12.48 -12.98 1.06
N SER A 140 11.96 -11.91 0.46
CA SER A 140 11.07 -10.95 1.13
C SER A 140 9.65 -11.49 1.37
N ARG A 141 9.22 -12.50 0.60
CA ARG A 141 7.90 -13.15 0.77
C ARG A 141 7.91 -14.11 1.95
N SER A 142 6.76 -14.44 2.52
CA SER A 142 6.67 -15.25 3.75
C SER A 142 7.23 -16.67 3.60
N GLU A 143 8.09 -17.14 4.52
CA GLU A 143 8.57 -18.53 4.57
C GLU A 143 7.52 -19.51 5.08
N LYS A 144 6.42 -19.04 5.68
CA LYS A 144 5.44 -19.91 6.35
C LYS A 144 4.73 -20.88 5.38
N PHE A 145 4.87 -20.69 4.07
CA PHE A 145 4.36 -21.56 3.02
C PHE A 145 5.41 -22.51 2.40
N ASN A 146 6.67 -22.45 2.83
CA ASN A 146 7.75 -23.30 2.32
C ASN A 146 7.53 -24.78 2.66
N GLY A 147 7.93 -25.69 1.77
CA GLY A 147 7.90 -27.13 2.02
C GLY A 147 6.51 -27.79 2.00
N ILE A 148 5.43 -27.01 1.84
CA ILE A 148 4.05 -27.53 1.90
C ILE A 148 3.64 -28.17 0.56
N TYR A 149 3.80 -27.43 -0.54
CA TYR A 149 3.19 -27.77 -1.83
C TYR A 149 4.11 -28.62 -2.71
N ALA A 150 3.53 -29.53 -3.49
CA ALA A 150 4.23 -30.28 -4.53
C ALA A 150 4.33 -29.46 -5.83
N ILE A 151 5.32 -29.78 -6.66
CA ILE A 151 5.44 -29.27 -8.04
C ILE A 151 4.27 -29.81 -8.87
N MET A 152 3.61 -28.94 -9.65
CA MET A 152 2.50 -29.30 -10.54
C MET A 152 2.97 -29.53 -11.98
N THR A 153 2.35 -30.48 -12.69
CA THR A 153 2.45 -30.59 -14.16
C THR A 153 1.53 -29.60 -14.87
N VAL A 154 1.79 -29.37 -16.16
CA VAL A 154 0.91 -28.59 -17.05
C VAL A 154 -0.50 -29.23 -17.10
N GLU A 155 -0.56 -30.56 -17.08
CA GLU A 155 -1.78 -31.35 -17.01
C GLU A 155 -2.50 -31.23 -15.65
N ASP A 156 -1.76 -31.15 -14.53
CA ASP A 156 -2.34 -30.93 -13.20
C ASP A 156 -3.04 -29.57 -13.10
N VAL A 157 -2.42 -28.49 -13.59
CA VAL A 157 -3.05 -27.16 -13.60
C VAL A 157 -4.36 -27.20 -14.40
N THR A 158 -4.34 -27.85 -15.56
CA THR A 158 -5.51 -27.98 -16.44
C THR A 158 -6.63 -28.81 -15.80
N THR A 159 -6.30 -29.95 -15.18
CA THR A 159 -7.29 -30.90 -14.68
C THR A 159 -7.81 -30.54 -13.29
N GLN A 160 -6.97 -29.96 -12.42
CA GLN A 160 -7.30 -29.65 -11.04
C GLN A 160 -7.80 -28.20 -10.88
N ILE A 161 -7.12 -27.21 -11.46
CA ILE A 161 -7.50 -25.78 -11.35
C ILE A 161 -8.55 -25.40 -12.41
N LYS A 162 -8.39 -25.90 -13.65
CA LYS A 162 -9.21 -25.56 -14.82
C LYS A 162 -9.23 -24.05 -15.09
N PRO A 163 -8.10 -23.45 -15.50
CA PRO A 163 -8.04 -22.03 -15.87
C PRO A 163 -9.04 -21.68 -16.99
N GLU A 164 -9.52 -20.44 -17.01
CA GLU A 164 -10.31 -19.90 -18.13
C GLU A 164 -9.41 -19.51 -19.30
N SER A 165 -8.17 -19.08 -19.02
CA SER A 165 -7.10 -18.98 -20.01
C SER A 165 -5.76 -19.44 -19.43
N PHE A 166 -4.96 -20.16 -20.23
CA PHE A 166 -3.68 -20.73 -19.83
C PHE A 166 -2.54 -20.25 -20.73
N TRP A 167 -1.49 -19.73 -20.10
CA TRP A 167 -0.31 -19.17 -20.74
C TRP A 167 0.92 -20.00 -20.40
N LEU A 168 1.59 -20.56 -21.41
CA LEU A 168 2.81 -21.36 -21.25
C LEU A 168 4.04 -20.59 -21.74
N ASN A 169 5.03 -20.40 -20.87
CA ASN A 169 6.29 -19.75 -21.23
C ASN A 169 7.43 -20.76 -21.37
N VAL A 170 8.14 -20.72 -22.50
CA VAL A 170 9.31 -21.56 -22.80
C VAL A 170 10.58 -20.74 -22.70
N GLN A 171 11.23 -20.78 -21.53
CA GLN A 171 12.40 -19.95 -21.24
C GLN A 171 13.69 -20.39 -21.97
N TYR A 172 13.88 -21.69 -22.22
CA TYR A 172 15.20 -22.28 -22.57
C TYR A 172 15.16 -23.40 -23.65
N ASP A 173 14.42 -23.23 -24.76
CA ASP A 173 14.29 -24.26 -25.82
C ASP A 173 15.66 -24.74 -26.37
N ALA A 174 16.64 -23.86 -26.55
CA ALA A 174 17.98 -24.20 -27.01
C ALA A 174 18.74 -25.08 -26.00
N PHE A 175 18.54 -24.91 -24.69
CA PHE A 175 19.12 -25.76 -23.66
C PHE A 175 18.52 -27.16 -23.70
N TYR A 176 17.19 -27.27 -23.72
CA TYR A 176 16.51 -28.57 -23.79
C TYR A 176 16.90 -29.35 -25.06
N ALA A 177 17.03 -28.66 -26.20
CA ALA A 177 17.50 -29.27 -27.44
C ALA A 177 18.93 -29.85 -27.35
N GLN A 178 19.86 -29.18 -26.64
CA GLN A 178 21.21 -29.71 -26.39
C GLN A 178 21.21 -30.98 -25.52
N HIS A 179 20.14 -31.18 -24.73
CA HIS A 179 19.95 -32.33 -23.86
C HIS A 179 18.99 -33.39 -24.42
N ASN A 180 18.74 -33.37 -25.73
CA ASN A 180 17.85 -34.29 -26.46
C ASN A 180 16.36 -34.24 -26.02
N LEU A 181 15.93 -33.14 -25.41
CA LEU A 181 14.54 -32.85 -25.07
C LEU A 181 13.98 -31.81 -26.06
N SER A 182 12.65 -31.80 -26.25
CA SER A 182 12.00 -30.95 -27.25
C SER A 182 10.75 -30.28 -26.69
N MET A 183 10.87 -28.99 -26.36
CA MET A 183 9.75 -28.15 -25.91
C MET A 183 8.64 -28.09 -26.97
N SER A 184 9.00 -27.96 -28.25
CA SER A 184 8.03 -28.01 -29.35
C SER A 184 7.25 -29.34 -29.39
N SER A 185 7.91 -30.48 -29.18
CA SER A 185 7.24 -31.79 -29.17
C SER A 185 6.33 -31.96 -27.94
N PHE A 186 6.79 -31.52 -26.78
CA PHE A 186 5.99 -31.51 -25.55
C PHE A 186 4.72 -30.67 -25.73
N LEU A 187 4.83 -29.42 -26.18
CA LEU A 187 3.70 -28.51 -26.35
C LEU A 187 2.66 -29.02 -27.36
N ILE A 188 3.10 -29.63 -28.47
CA ILE A 188 2.18 -30.26 -29.43
C ILE A 188 1.44 -31.43 -28.77
N SER A 189 2.14 -32.27 -28.00
CA SER A 189 1.52 -33.38 -27.27
C SER A 189 0.52 -32.89 -26.21
N ALA A 190 0.93 -31.93 -25.37
CA ALA A 190 0.10 -31.33 -24.34
C ALA A 190 -1.17 -30.68 -24.93
N SER A 191 -1.07 -30.03 -26.10
CA SER A 191 -2.23 -29.41 -26.77
C SER A 191 -3.34 -30.37 -27.20
N THR A 192 -3.12 -31.69 -27.12
CA THR A 192 -4.17 -32.69 -27.35
C THR A 192 -5.10 -32.89 -26.14
N THR A 193 -4.66 -32.48 -24.95
CA THR A 193 -5.38 -32.63 -23.67
C THR A 193 -5.53 -31.32 -22.90
N VAL A 194 -4.74 -30.30 -23.24
CA VAL A 194 -4.67 -28.99 -22.58
C VAL A 194 -5.06 -27.88 -23.57
N SER A 195 -5.98 -27.00 -23.16
CA SER A 195 -6.21 -25.74 -23.88
C SER A 195 -5.06 -24.79 -23.57
N ILE A 196 -4.37 -24.33 -24.62
CA ILE A 196 -3.24 -23.40 -24.52
C ILE A 196 -3.63 -22.18 -25.36
N ASP A 197 -3.83 -21.04 -24.73
CA ASP A 197 -4.26 -19.81 -25.41
C ASP A 197 -3.07 -18.95 -25.81
N TYR A 198 -1.99 -19.01 -25.02
CA TYR A 198 -0.76 -18.24 -25.24
C TYR A 198 0.48 -19.11 -25.07
N ILE A 199 1.43 -18.93 -25.97
CA ILE A 199 2.80 -19.46 -25.85
C ILE A 199 3.78 -18.31 -25.99
N SER A 200 4.62 -18.11 -24.98
CA SER A 200 5.73 -17.16 -25.04
C SER A 200 7.09 -17.85 -24.97
N SER A 201 8.11 -17.15 -25.46
CA SER A 201 9.51 -17.53 -25.33
C SER A 201 10.41 -16.32 -25.60
N PRO A 202 11.59 -16.22 -24.96
CA PRO A 202 12.60 -15.24 -25.33
C PRO A 202 13.49 -15.68 -26.51
N GLU A 203 13.36 -16.93 -27.00
CA GLU A 203 14.20 -17.45 -28.08
C GLU A 203 13.54 -17.33 -29.47
N VAL A 204 14.19 -16.64 -30.41
CA VAL A 204 13.65 -16.42 -31.77
C VAL A 204 13.55 -17.72 -32.58
N ASN A 205 14.52 -18.62 -32.45
CA ASN A 205 14.49 -19.90 -33.18
C ASN A 205 13.44 -20.88 -32.64
N PHE A 206 12.92 -20.72 -31.42
CA PHE A 206 11.79 -21.53 -30.93
C PHE A 206 10.54 -21.31 -31.79
N PHE A 207 10.18 -20.05 -32.06
CA PHE A 207 9.02 -19.72 -32.91
C PHE A 207 9.15 -20.33 -34.31
N LYS A 208 10.36 -20.37 -34.89
CA LYS A 208 10.60 -21.01 -36.20
C LYS A 208 10.39 -22.52 -36.19
N LYS A 209 10.67 -23.21 -35.07
CA LYS A 209 10.46 -24.67 -34.93
C LYS A 209 8.98 -25.03 -34.79
N ILE A 210 8.22 -24.19 -34.08
CA ILE A 210 6.83 -24.44 -33.70
C ILE A 210 5.80 -23.79 -34.64
N ALA A 211 6.21 -22.84 -35.48
CA ALA A 211 5.38 -22.21 -36.50
C ALA A 211 4.69 -23.25 -37.40
N GLY A 212 3.36 -23.09 -37.58
CA GLY A 212 2.55 -24.00 -38.40
C GLY A 212 2.35 -25.41 -37.84
N ARG A 213 2.82 -25.71 -36.62
CA ARG A 213 2.54 -26.98 -35.92
C ARG A 213 1.14 -27.01 -35.29
N PHE A 214 0.64 -25.84 -34.91
CA PHE A 214 -0.75 -25.67 -34.45
C PHE A 214 -1.69 -25.34 -35.61
N GLY A 215 -2.97 -25.67 -35.43
CA GLY A 215 -4.02 -25.35 -36.39
C GLY A 215 -4.37 -23.85 -36.45
N ARG A 216 -5.38 -23.49 -37.25
CA ARG A 216 -5.83 -22.09 -37.39
C ARG A 216 -6.30 -21.43 -36.09
N ASN A 217 -6.74 -22.25 -35.12
CA ASN A 217 -7.17 -21.83 -33.80
C ASN A 217 -6.11 -22.20 -32.75
N GLY A 218 -4.82 -22.08 -33.11
CA GLY A 218 -3.70 -22.31 -32.21
C GLY A 218 -3.47 -21.15 -31.24
N PRO A 219 -2.56 -21.31 -30.27
CA PRO A 219 -2.20 -20.27 -29.31
C PRO A 219 -1.64 -19.02 -29.98
N SER A 220 -1.84 -17.89 -29.32
CA SER A 220 -1.13 -16.63 -29.61
C SER A 220 0.34 -16.74 -29.25
N PHE A 221 1.22 -16.34 -30.17
CA PHE A 221 2.67 -16.39 -29.98
C PHE A 221 3.20 -15.04 -29.51
N VAL A 222 3.84 -15.00 -28.33
CA VAL A 222 4.31 -13.75 -27.71
C VAL A 222 5.82 -13.79 -27.49
N PHE A 223 6.55 -12.88 -28.14
CA PHE A 223 8.01 -12.82 -28.00
C PHE A 223 8.40 -12.08 -26.71
N GLN A 224 9.13 -12.75 -25.81
CA GLN A 224 9.56 -12.18 -24.54
C GLN A 224 10.89 -11.43 -24.68
N PHE A 225 10.93 -10.16 -24.30
CA PHE A 225 12.15 -9.38 -24.18
C PHE A 225 12.69 -9.48 -22.74
N LEU A 226 14.02 -9.60 -22.62
CA LEU A 226 14.73 -9.54 -21.32
C LEU A 226 15.35 -8.14 -21.14
N GLY A 227 16.53 -7.99 -20.53
CA GLY A 227 17.24 -6.71 -20.49
C GLY A 227 17.63 -6.22 -21.89
N LYS A 228 17.65 -4.89 -22.11
CA LYS A 228 17.94 -4.32 -23.45
C LYS A 228 19.31 -4.71 -24.00
N GLU A 229 20.29 -4.87 -23.11
CA GLU A 229 21.66 -5.27 -23.42
C GLU A 229 21.89 -6.79 -23.36
N ASP A 230 20.92 -7.55 -22.87
CA ASP A 230 21.00 -9.02 -22.86
C ASP A 230 20.95 -9.53 -24.30
N PHE A 231 21.67 -10.62 -24.57
CA PHE A 231 21.70 -11.25 -25.89
C PHE A 231 20.60 -12.31 -26.00
N GLU A 232 19.88 -12.27 -27.12
CA GLU A 232 19.03 -13.38 -27.53
C GLU A 232 19.92 -14.51 -28.09
N PRO A 233 19.87 -15.73 -27.51
CA PRO A 233 20.91 -16.73 -27.69
C PRO A 233 20.94 -17.35 -29.09
N THR A 234 19.88 -17.18 -29.90
CA THR A 234 19.74 -17.88 -31.19
C THR A 234 20.01 -17.01 -32.41
N THR A 235 20.06 -15.68 -32.24
CA THR A 235 20.41 -14.68 -33.25
C THR A 235 21.69 -13.92 -32.93
N ASN A 236 22.21 -14.02 -31.70
CA ASN A 236 23.38 -13.28 -31.22
C ASN A 236 23.24 -11.75 -31.36
N ARG A 237 22.02 -11.25 -31.15
CA ARG A 237 21.67 -9.81 -31.12
C ARG A 237 21.14 -9.47 -29.74
N THR A 238 21.33 -8.22 -29.31
CA THR A 238 20.70 -7.75 -28.08
C THR A 238 19.19 -7.60 -28.24
N TYR A 239 18.43 -7.78 -27.17
CA TYR A 239 16.97 -7.56 -27.19
C TYR A 239 16.61 -6.13 -27.61
N GLY A 240 17.41 -5.12 -27.22
CA GLY A 240 17.25 -3.74 -27.70
C GLY A 240 17.44 -3.60 -29.21
N SER A 241 18.40 -4.32 -29.81
CA SER A 241 18.57 -4.38 -31.26
C SER A 241 17.36 -5.01 -31.95
N ILE A 242 16.80 -6.08 -31.38
CA ILE A 242 15.61 -6.76 -31.92
C ILE A 242 14.37 -5.84 -31.82
N LEU A 243 14.20 -5.14 -30.69
CA LEU A 243 13.10 -4.22 -30.43
C LEU A 243 13.01 -3.10 -31.48
N SER A 244 14.16 -2.61 -31.96
CA SER A 244 14.23 -1.58 -33.02
C SER A 244 13.60 -1.99 -34.36
N ASN A 245 13.27 -3.27 -34.55
CA ASN A 245 12.67 -3.82 -35.77
C ASN A 245 11.43 -4.67 -35.43
N LEU A 246 10.36 -4.00 -35.00
CA LEU A 246 9.08 -4.63 -34.68
C LEU A 246 8.44 -5.35 -35.88
N THR A 247 8.71 -4.91 -37.11
CA THR A 247 8.26 -5.62 -38.32
C THR A 247 8.93 -6.98 -38.50
N PHE A 248 10.18 -7.15 -38.07
CA PHE A 248 10.82 -8.47 -37.98
C PHE A 248 10.16 -9.36 -36.92
N VAL A 249 9.86 -8.82 -35.72
CA VAL A 249 9.17 -9.56 -34.65
C VAL A 249 7.78 -10.04 -35.11
N LYS A 250 7.04 -9.19 -35.84
CA LYS A 250 5.73 -9.51 -36.40
C LYS A 250 5.73 -10.67 -37.40
N THR A 251 6.89 -11.08 -37.93
CA THR A 251 6.98 -12.26 -38.81
C THR A 251 6.79 -13.60 -38.09
N PHE A 252 6.92 -13.64 -36.75
CA PHE A 252 6.84 -14.87 -35.96
C PHE A 252 6.02 -14.77 -34.67
N ALA A 253 5.62 -13.57 -34.24
CA ALA A 253 4.81 -13.34 -33.03
C ALA A 253 3.56 -12.48 -33.31
N SER A 254 2.47 -12.74 -32.58
CA SER A 254 1.27 -11.88 -32.54
C SER A 254 1.38 -10.75 -31.51
N GLY A 255 2.22 -10.92 -30.47
CA GLY A 255 2.51 -9.89 -29.48
C GLY A 255 3.92 -9.93 -28.92
N ILE A 256 4.22 -9.01 -28.01
CA ILE A 256 5.49 -8.90 -27.29
C ILE A 256 5.22 -8.84 -25.78
N LEU A 257 6.10 -9.44 -24.98
CA LEU A 257 6.12 -9.29 -23.53
C LEU A 257 7.39 -8.54 -23.14
N VAL A 258 7.27 -7.39 -22.49
CA VAL A 258 8.42 -6.53 -22.13
C VAL A 258 8.48 -6.23 -20.63
N PRO A 259 9.67 -5.99 -20.05
CA PRO A 259 9.78 -5.41 -18.71
C PRO A 259 9.21 -3.99 -18.67
N LYS A 260 8.58 -3.59 -17.56
CA LYS A 260 7.97 -2.25 -17.39
C LYS A 260 8.91 -1.07 -17.73
N SER A 261 10.22 -1.23 -17.47
CA SER A 261 11.29 -0.28 -17.81
C SER A 261 11.53 -0.05 -19.31
N TYR A 262 10.90 -0.83 -20.20
CA TYR A 262 10.95 -0.56 -21.65
C TYR A 262 10.02 0.60 -22.06
N ILE A 263 8.95 0.83 -21.31
CA ILE A 263 7.90 1.82 -21.61
C ILE A 263 8.03 3.03 -20.67
N LEU A 264 8.18 2.77 -19.38
CA LEU A 264 8.38 3.77 -18.32
C LEU A 264 9.69 3.46 -17.58
N PRO A 265 10.85 3.89 -18.10
CA PRO A 265 12.13 3.73 -17.41
C PRO A 265 12.23 4.67 -16.21
N LEU A 266 13.00 4.26 -15.20
CA LEU A 266 13.31 5.06 -14.02
C LEU A 266 14.70 5.68 -14.12
N ASN A 267 14.91 6.80 -13.44
CA ASN A 267 16.25 7.36 -13.20
C ASN A 267 16.89 6.75 -11.93
N ASP A 268 18.17 7.07 -11.70
CA ASP A 268 18.96 6.61 -10.54
C ASP A 268 18.38 6.97 -9.16
N LYS A 269 17.31 7.80 -9.12
CA LYS A 269 16.59 8.21 -7.91
C LYS A 269 15.18 7.61 -7.83
N GLN A 270 14.84 6.58 -8.60
CA GLN A 270 13.51 5.94 -8.60
C GLN A 270 12.34 6.87 -9.01
N TYR A 271 12.57 7.83 -9.91
CA TYR A 271 11.48 8.58 -10.56
C TYR A 271 11.33 8.21 -12.03
N LEU A 272 10.10 8.31 -12.55
CA LEU A 272 9.75 8.11 -13.95
C LEU A 272 10.51 9.10 -14.85
N LEU A 273 11.09 8.58 -15.94
CA LEU A 273 11.60 9.40 -17.04
C LEU A 273 10.45 9.68 -18.02
N LEU A 274 10.12 10.96 -18.17
CA LEU A 274 9.05 11.44 -19.05
C LEU A 274 9.62 12.16 -20.29
N PRO A 275 8.95 12.08 -21.46
CA PRO A 275 7.71 11.34 -21.72
C PRO A 275 7.94 9.80 -21.79
N PRO A 276 6.87 9.00 -21.69
CA PRO A 276 6.95 7.55 -21.89
C PRO A 276 7.52 7.18 -23.26
N ALA A 277 8.14 6.01 -23.39
CA ALA A 277 8.62 5.53 -24.68
C ALA A 277 7.45 5.22 -25.64
N SER A 278 7.64 5.49 -26.94
CA SER A 278 6.64 5.26 -27.98
C SER A 278 6.32 3.78 -28.27
N LEU A 279 7.00 2.85 -27.58
CA LEU A 279 6.97 1.40 -27.86
C LEU A 279 5.56 0.82 -27.99
N VAL A 280 4.61 1.22 -27.14
CA VAL A 280 3.24 0.71 -27.19
C VAL A 280 2.57 1.09 -28.51
N LEU A 281 2.63 2.38 -28.86
CA LEU A 281 2.06 2.91 -30.11
C LEU A 281 2.76 2.35 -31.35
N ASP A 282 4.09 2.19 -31.31
CA ASP A 282 4.87 1.63 -32.42
C ASP A 282 4.59 0.12 -32.63
N ALA A 283 4.41 -0.63 -31.54
CA ALA A 283 4.02 -2.04 -31.58
C ALA A 283 2.59 -2.22 -32.09
N HIS A 284 1.63 -1.44 -31.58
CA HIS A 284 0.24 -1.44 -32.08
C HIS A 284 0.17 -1.09 -33.57
N LYS A 285 0.96 -0.10 -34.02
CA LYS A 285 1.09 0.25 -35.44
C LYS A 285 1.72 -0.85 -36.29
N ALA A 286 2.58 -1.70 -35.71
CA ALA A 286 3.09 -2.92 -36.32
C ALA A 286 2.12 -4.12 -36.21
N GLY A 287 0.96 -3.94 -35.56
CA GLY A 287 -0.03 -4.99 -35.30
C GLY A 287 0.42 -6.02 -34.25
N LEU A 288 1.27 -5.63 -33.31
CA LEU A 288 1.71 -6.43 -32.17
C LEU A 288 0.98 -6.01 -30.89
N GLN A 289 0.38 -6.96 -30.17
CA GLN A 289 -0.08 -6.73 -28.80
C GLN A 289 1.11 -6.53 -27.86
N VAL A 290 0.96 -5.69 -26.83
CA VAL A 290 2.01 -5.39 -25.85
C VAL A 290 1.57 -5.83 -24.46
N TYR A 291 2.25 -6.85 -23.93
CA TYR A 291 2.13 -7.31 -22.57
C TYR A 291 3.31 -6.78 -21.74
N VAL A 292 3.07 -6.44 -20.48
CA VAL A 292 4.10 -5.84 -19.61
C VAL A 292 4.32 -6.68 -18.36
N SER A 293 5.58 -6.85 -17.97
CA SER A 293 6.01 -7.67 -16.83
C SER A 293 6.80 -6.86 -15.79
N GLY A 294 6.81 -7.38 -14.56
CA GLY A 294 7.54 -6.78 -13.43
C GLY A 294 6.67 -5.96 -12.49
N PHE A 295 5.35 -6.18 -12.49
CA PHE A 295 4.45 -5.65 -11.48
C PHE A 295 4.47 -6.56 -10.25
N VAL A 296 4.85 -5.98 -9.12
CA VAL A 296 4.95 -6.61 -7.81
C VAL A 296 4.58 -5.56 -6.76
N ASN A 297 3.91 -5.97 -5.68
CA ASN A 297 3.55 -5.07 -4.59
C ASN A 297 4.64 -5.04 -3.50
N ASP A 298 5.52 -6.05 -3.45
CA ASP A 298 6.50 -6.30 -2.39
C ASP A 298 7.92 -5.78 -2.73
N ASN A 299 7.99 -4.63 -3.41
CA ASN A 299 9.23 -3.95 -3.77
C ASN A 299 9.01 -2.42 -3.86
N ASP A 300 10.10 -1.64 -3.80
CA ASP A 300 10.03 -0.21 -4.05
C ASP A 300 9.58 0.07 -5.50
N ILE A 301 8.43 0.72 -5.63
CA ILE A 301 7.94 1.29 -6.90
C ILE A 301 8.34 2.77 -7.01
N ALA A 302 8.19 3.35 -8.20
CA ALA A 302 8.60 4.73 -8.45
C ALA A 302 7.94 5.73 -7.48
N HIS A 303 8.70 6.74 -7.03
CA HIS A 303 8.21 7.75 -6.09
C HIS A 303 7.01 8.55 -6.65
N ASP A 304 6.87 8.63 -7.98
CA ASP A 304 5.72 9.23 -8.67
C ASP A 304 4.38 8.54 -8.36
N TYR A 305 4.40 7.28 -7.88
CA TYR A 305 3.21 6.52 -7.49
C TYR A 305 2.92 6.58 -5.99
N SER A 306 3.71 7.28 -5.18
CA SER A 306 3.51 7.39 -3.73
C SER A 306 3.40 6.02 -3.02
N SER A 307 4.10 4.99 -3.51
CA SER A 307 3.98 3.59 -3.07
C SER A 307 2.59 2.94 -3.24
N ASP A 308 1.65 3.53 -4.01
CA ASP A 308 0.38 2.89 -4.38
C ASP A 308 0.56 1.98 -5.61
N PRO A 309 0.52 0.64 -5.47
CA PRO A 309 0.75 -0.26 -6.60
C PRO A 309 -0.34 -0.15 -7.67
N VAL A 310 -1.59 0.14 -7.32
CA VAL A 310 -2.68 0.33 -8.30
C VAL A 310 -2.39 1.54 -9.21
N SER A 311 -1.76 2.59 -8.68
CA SER A 311 -1.32 3.73 -9.48
C SER A 311 -0.23 3.36 -10.48
N GLU A 312 0.65 2.40 -10.15
CA GLU A 312 1.58 1.83 -11.12
C GLU A 312 0.81 1.08 -12.23
N TYR A 313 -0.13 0.18 -11.93
CA TYR A 313 -0.87 -0.51 -13.00
C TYR A 313 -1.61 0.47 -13.93
N LEU A 314 -2.33 1.44 -13.35
CA LEU A 314 -3.08 2.46 -14.10
C LEU A 314 -2.20 3.25 -15.07
N SER A 315 -0.92 3.50 -14.74
CA SER A 315 -0.01 4.22 -15.64
C SER A 315 0.34 3.47 -16.94
N PHE A 316 0.08 2.16 -17.01
CA PHE A 316 0.24 1.36 -18.23
C PHE A 316 -1.09 1.03 -18.93
N VAL A 317 -2.20 0.97 -18.21
CA VAL A 317 -3.51 0.58 -18.77
C VAL A 317 -4.45 1.74 -19.08
N ASP A 318 -4.36 2.86 -18.36
CA ASP A 318 -5.29 4.00 -18.50
C ASP A 318 -4.62 5.35 -18.16
N ASN A 319 -3.54 5.67 -18.88
CA ASN A 319 -2.83 6.96 -18.73
C ASN A 319 -3.33 8.06 -19.70
N GLY A 320 -4.36 7.75 -20.50
CA GLY A 320 -4.93 8.63 -21.53
C GLY A 320 -4.16 8.73 -22.86
N ASN A 321 -2.93 8.21 -22.94
CA ASN A 321 -2.06 8.24 -24.11
C ASN A 321 -1.85 6.87 -24.78
N PHE A 322 -1.85 5.77 -24.00
CA PHE A 322 -1.95 4.39 -24.49
C PHE A 322 -2.55 3.46 -23.43
N SER A 323 -2.97 2.27 -23.85
CA SER A 323 -3.25 1.11 -22.98
C SER A 323 -2.43 -0.08 -23.45
N VAL A 324 -1.70 -0.75 -22.56
CA VAL A 324 -1.06 -2.04 -22.88
C VAL A 324 -2.12 -3.15 -22.94
N ASP A 325 -1.92 -4.17 -23.78
CA ASP A 325 -2.87 -5.26 -23.99
C ASP A 325 -2.95 -6.26 -22.82
N GLY A 326 -2.00 -6.20 -21.87
CA GLY A 326 -2.11 -6.92 -20.60
C GLY A 326 -0.90 -6.76 -19.68
N VAL A 327 -1.06 -7.23 -18.44
CA VAL A 327 -0.07 -7.11 -17.37
C VAL A 327 0.20 -8.46 -16.72
N LEU A 328 1.48 -8.85 -16.64
CA LEU A 328 1.99 -10.03 -15.95
C LEU A 328 2.45 -9.65 -14.54
N SER A 329 1.67 -10.10 -13.56
CA SER A 329 1.74 -9.72 -12.16
C SER A 329 1.81 -10.93 -11.23
N ASP A 330 2.53 -10.77 -10.14
CA ASP A 330 2.59 -11.73 -9.02
C ASP A 330 1.41 -11.52 -8.04
N PHE A 331 0.69 -10.38 -8.15
CA PHE A 331 -0.41 -9.91 -7.32
C PHE A 331 -1.63 -9.56 -8.20
N PRO A 332 -2.29 -10.56 -8.84
CA PRO A 332 -3.31 -10.30 -9.85
C PRO A 332 -4.60 -9.64 -9.31
N ILE A 333 -4.81 -9.67 -7.99
CA ILE A 333 -5.88 -8.90 -7.33
C ILE A 333 -5.70 -7.38 -7.49
N THR A 334 -4.48 -6.87 -7.42
CA THR A 334 -4.18 -5.43 -7.55
C THR A 334 -4.35 -4.94 -8.98
N ALA A 335 -3.98 -5.78 -9.96
CA ALA A 335 -4.29 -5.56 -11.38
C ALA A 335 -5.81 -5.57 -11.65
N SER A 336 -6.58 -6.29 -10.83
CA SER A 336 -8.04 -6.36 -10.92
C SER A 336 -8.76 -5.19 -10.23
N ALA A 337 -8.17 -4.62 -9.17
CA ALA A 337 -8.78 -3.63 -8.29
C ALA A 337 -8.64 -2.18 -8.79
N SER A 338 -9.51 -1.77 -9.72
CA SER A 338 -9.59 -0.37 -10.15
C SER A 338 -10.80 0.35 -9.57
N ILE A 339 -10.53 1.48 -8.89
CA ILE A 339 -11.51 2.44 -8.33
C ILE A 339 -12.33 1.84 -7.15
N VAL A 340 -12.44 2.48 -5.96
CA VAL A 340 -13.33 2.06 -4.83
C VAL A 340 -14.04 3.28 -4.17
N ASP A 341 -15.05 3.22 -3.26
CA ASP A 341 -15.89 4.39 -2.81
C ASP A 341 -16.08 4.52 -1.26
N PHE A 342 -15.66 5.66 -0.64
CA PHE A 342 -15.69 5.93 0.82
C PHE A 342 -15.14 7.31 1.33
N LEU A 343 -15.36 7.73 2.60
CA LEU A 343 -14.86 8.98 3.23
C LEU A 343 -13.35 8.98 3.59
N VAL A 344 -12.64 10.06 3.25
CA VAL A 344 -11.17 10.19 3.44
C VAL A 344 -10.76 11.34 4.36
N ILE A 345 -10.00 11.02 5.42
CA ILE A 345 -9.36 11.98 6.32
C ILE A 345 -7.83 11.89 6.13
N SER A 346 -7.14 13.02 5.90
CA SER A 346 -5.68 13.02 5.85
C SER A 346 -5.03 12.78 7.21
N LYS A 347 -3.72 12.48 7.22
CA LYS A 347 -2.87 12.44 8.40
C LYS A 347 -1.68 13.38 8.19
N ASN A 348 -1.76 14.58 8.75
CA ASN A 348 -0.86 15.71 8.58
C ASN A 348 -0.74 16.18 7.10
N GLY A 349 -1.85 16.10 6.35
CA GLY A 349 -1.87 16.27 4.89
C GLY A 349 -1.43 15.00 4.15
N ALA A 350 -0.83 15.15 2.97
CA ALA A 350 -0.19 14.04 2.23
C ALA A 350 1.25 13.80 2.74
N SER A 351 1.38 13.37 4.00
CA SER A 351 2.70 13.18 4.65
C SER A 351 3.52 12.00 4.12
N GLY A 352 2.91 11.16 3.26
CA GLY A 352 3.60 10.20 2.42
C GLY A 352 4.47 10.85 1.32
N ASP A 353 4.04 12.01 0.81
CA ASP A 353 4.66 12.68 -0.36
C ASP A 353 5.52 13.88 0.02
N TYR A 354 5.17 14.56 1.12
CA TYR A 354 5.76 15.82 1.58
C TYR A 354 5.98 15.82 3.11
N PRO A 355 6.83 16.69 3.67
CA PRO A 355 6.90 16.91 5.11
C PRO A 355 5.51 17.26 5.68
N GLY A 356 5.05 16.48 6.67
CA GLY A 356 3.69 16.62 7.22
C GLY A 356 3.44 17.95 7.91
N CYS A 357 2.19 18.42 7.86
CA CYS A 357 1.72 19.74 8.31
C CYS A 357 2.30 20.95 7.54
N THR A 358 2.79 20.75 6.32
CA THR A 358 3.20 21.85 5.43
C THR A 358 2.09 22.31 4.49
N ASP A 359 2.19 23.57 4.05
CA ASP A 359 1.41 24.12 2.93
C ASP A 359 1.31 23.14 1.74
N MET A 360 2.44 22.61 1.27
CA MET A 360 2.49 21.67 0.13
C MET A 360 1.80 20.33 0.44
N ALA A 361 1.95 19.79 1.65
CA ALA A 361 1.28 18.54 2.06
C ALA A 361 -0.25 18.69 2.09
N TYR A 362 -0.77 19.85 2.53
CA TYR A 362 -2.21 20.12 2.52
C TYR A 362 -2.74 20.37 1.11
N ASP A 363 -2.02 21.14 0.30
CA ASP A 363 -2.35 21.38 -1.10
C ASP A 363 -2.46 20.07 -1.91
N LYS A 364 -1.55 19.13 -1.67
CA LYS A 364 -1.56 17.79 -2.28
C LYS A 364 -2.77 16.97 -1.80
N ALA A 365 -3.01 16.90 -0.49
CA ALA A 365 -4.16 16.18 0.08
C ALA A 365 -5.52 16.66 -0.49
N ILE A 366 -5.69 17.98 -0.67
CA ILE A 366 -6.91 18.56 -1.27
C ILE A 366 -7.06 18.16 -2.74
N LYS A 367 -5.97 18.20 -3.52
CA LYS A 367 -5.94 17.81 -4.94
C LYS A 367 -6.22 16.32 -5.13
N ASP A 368 -5.66 15.49 -4.26
CA ASP A 368 -5.87 14.05 -4.25
C ASP A 368 -7.33 13.68 -3.94
N GLY A 369 -7.97 14.45 -3.05
CA GLY A 369 -9.39 14.36 -2.75
C GLY A 369 -9.73 13.93 -1.33
N ALA A 370 -8.91 14.32 -0.36
CA ALA A 370 -9.32 14.26 1.04
C ALA A 370 -10.64 15.03 1.24
N ASP A 371 -11.59 14.44 1.97
CA ASP A 371 -12.83 15.12 2.38
C ASP A 371 -12.62 15.98 3.63
N VAL A 372 -11.62 15.63 4.42
CA VAL A 372 -11.21 16.31 5.65
C VAL A 372 -9.69 16.37 5.68
N ILE A 373 -9.14 17.57 5.91
CA ILE A 373 -7.73 17.72 6.26
C ILE A 373 -7.56 17.91 7.77
N ASP A 374 -6.42 17.47 8.30
CA ASP A 374 -6.15 17.42 9.73
C ASP A 374 -4.97 18.30 10.17
N CYS A 375 -5.03 18.87 11.36
CA CYS A 375 -3.97 19.68 11.96
C CYS A 375 -3.75 19.25 13.40
N SER A 376 -2.60 18.61 13.65
CA SER A 376 -2.09 18.42 15.01
C SER A 376 -1.54 19.74 15.52
N VAL A 377 -2.20 20.37 16.49
CA VAL A 377 -1.85 21.72 16.94
C VAL A 377 -0.73 21.68 17.96
N GLN A 378 0.36 22.40 17.66
CA GLN A 378 1.44 22.69 18.58
C GLN A 378 1.47 24.18 18.92
N MET A 379 2.06 24.50 20.07
CA MET A 379 2.25 25.87 20.53
C MET A 379 3.72 26.27 20.44
N SER A 380 3.99 27.48 19.92
CA SER A 380 5.28 28.15 20.06
C SER A 380 5.44 28.79 21.45
N SER A 381 6.67 29.18 21.80
CA SER A 381 6.97 29.84 23.09
C SER A 381 6.30 31.22 23.24
N ASP A 382 6.01 31.89 22.12
CA ASP A 382 5.26 33.17 22.04
C ASP A 382 3.74 32.96 21.86
N GLY A 383 3.24 31.74 22.08
CA GLY A 383 1.81 31.45 22.16
C GLY A 383 1.06 31.40 20.84
N LYS A 384 1.74 31.13 19.72
CA LYS A 384 1.10 30.95 18.41
C LYS A 384 0.74 29.47 18.17
N PRO A 385 -0.52 29.14 17.85
CA PRO A 385 -0.92 27.80 17.45
C PRO A 385 -0.58 27.56 15.98
N PHE A 386 0.08 26.44 15.69
CA PHE A 386 0.48 26.04 14.34
C PHE A 386 0.36 24.52 14.15
N CYS A 387 0.28 24.08 12.89
CA CYS A 387 0.17 22.66 12.59
C CYS A 387 1.57 22.00 12.59
N ALA A 388 1.77 20.99 13.44
CA ALA A 388 2.95 20.13 13.42
C ALA A 388 2.65 18.75 14.05
N HIS A 389 3.12 17.70 13.37
CA HIS A 389 2.80 16.31 13.68
C HIS A 389 3.58 15.72 14.88
N SER A 390 4.45 16.52 15.50
CA SER A 390 5.19 16.17 16.70
C SER A 390 5.44 17.45 17.51
N ILE A 391 5.38 17.34 18.84
CA ILE A 391 5.79 18.39 19.78
C ILE A 391 7.32 18.49 19.89
N ASP A 392 8.06 17.44 19.49
CA ASP A 392 9.52 17.46 19.34
C ASP A 392 9.89 17.67 17.86
N LEU A 393 10.61 18.76 17.59
CA LEU A 393 11.04 19.18 16.26
C LEU A 393 12.18 18.31 15.68
N SER A 394 12.84 17.49 16.50
CA SER A 394 14.06 16.74 16.14
C SER A 394 13.89 15.82 14.93
N ASN A 395 12.74 15.15 14.85
CA ASN A 395 12.44 14.17 13.78
C ASN A 395 11.67 14.78 12.60
N ILE A 396 11.19 16.01 12.73
CA ILE A 396 10.26 16.64 11.78
C ILE A 396 10.84 17.91 11.13
N THR A 397 12.09 18.26 11.46
CA THR A 397 12.84 19.39 10.90
C THR A 397 14.34 19.11 10.82
N ASN A 398 15.09 20.03 10.21
CA ASN A 398 16.55 20.05 10.30
C ASN A 398 17.12 20.65 11.61
N ILE A 399 16.33 20.77 12.70
CA ILE A 399 16.75 21.50 13.92
C ILE A 399 18.08 21.00 14.52
N ALA A 400 18.38 19.71 14.40
CA ALA A 400 19.66 19.10 14.82
C ALA A 400 20.90 19.73 14.14
N GLN A 401 20.72 20.42 13.02
CA GLN A 401 21.78 21.09 12.25
C GLN A 401 21.84 22.61 12.53
N THR A 402 21.10 23.09 13.54
CA THR A 402 20.97 24.52 13.85
C THR A 402 21.52 24.86 15.24
N PRO A 403 21.81 26.16 15.52
CA PRO A 403 22.23 26.60 16.86
C PRO A 403 21.19 26.34 17.96
N PHE A 404 19.92 26.08 17.60
CA PHE A 404 18.85 25.83 18.56
C PHE A 404 19.04 24.54 19.36
N THR A 405 19.81 23.57 18.88
CA THR A 405 20.20 22.33 19.59
C THR A 405 20.64 22.55 21.04
N LYS A 406 21.24 23.70 21.35
CA LYS A 406 21.64 24.09 22.72
C LYS A 406 20.46 24.36 23.67
N ARG A 407 19.22 24.39 23.16
CA ARG A 407 17.96 24.51 23.92
C ARG A 407 17.24 23.16 24.08
N SER A 408 17.91 22.03 23.78
CA SER A 408 17.40 20.70 24.08
C SER A 408 17.12 20.56 25.58
N THR A 409 16.03 19.90 25.93
CA THR A 409 15.63 19.70 27.33
C THR A 409 15.06 18.30 27.56
N HIS A 410 15.23 17.79 28.77
CA HIS A 410 14.55 16.58 29.21
C HIS A 410 13.14 16.92 29.73
N VAL A 411 12.12 16.23 29.21
CA VAL A 411 10.72 16.39 29.66
C VAL A 411 10.08 15.00 29.79
N PRO A 412 10.14 14.39 31.00
CA PRO A 412 9.62 13.03 31.24
C PRO A 412 8.16 12.83 30.87
N GLU A 413 7.32 13.88 30.96
CA GLU A 413 5.91 13.84 30.61
C GLU A 413 5.64 13.77 29.08
N ILE A 414 6.69 13.91 28.26
CA ILE A 414 6.62 13.85 26.79
C ILE A 414 7.52 12.74 26.23
N SER A 415 8.75 12.60 26.72
CA SER A 415 9.75 11.68 26.19
C SER A 415 10.71 11.19 27.26
N SER A 416 11.18 9.94 27.12
CA SER A 416 12.27 9.37 27.91
C SER A 416 13.65 9.90 27.53
N ASN A 417 13.76 10.66 26.43
CA ASN A 417 15.00 11.26 25.94
C ASN A 417 14.92 12.79 25.97
N ASP A 418 16.07 13.44 25.84
CA ASP A 418 16.14 14.88 25.57
C ASP A 418 15.53 15.20 24.19
N GLY A 419 14.75 16.28 24.11
CA GLY A 419 14.02 16.67 22.91
C GLY A 419 14.04 18.17 22.62
N MET A 420 13.73 18.51 21.37
CA MET A 420 13.72 19.88 20.84
C MET A 420 12.29 20.40 20.71
N TYR A 421 11.67 20.75 21.83
CA TYR A 421 10.23 21.01 21.86
C TYR A 421 9.78 22.33 21.22
N THR A 422 8.60 22.35 20.60
CA THR A 422 8.02 23.53 19.94
C THR A 422 7.89 24.74 20.87
N PHE A 423 7.50 24.50 22.13
CA PHE A 423 7.32 25.54 23.15
C PHE A 423 8.64 26.17 23.66
N SER A 424 9.80 25.72 23.16
CA SER A 424 11.12 26.30 23.45
C SER A 424 11.60 27.32 22.40
N LEU A 425 10.86 27.49 21.29
CA LEU A 425 11.16 28.42 20.19
C LEU A 425 9.99 29.34 19.89
N THR A 426 10.27 30.60 19.49
CA THR A 426 9.22 31.48 18.98
C THR A 426 8.74 31.02 17.60
N TRP A 427 7.55 31.44 17.17
CA TRP A 427 7.08 31.16 15.80
C TRP A 427 8.07 31.66 14.74
N SER A 428 8.66 32.84 14.93
CA SER A 428 9.67 33.38 14.02
C SER A 428 10.96 32.55 13.96
N GLU A 429 11.36 31.89 15.06
CA GLU A 429 12.48 30.94 15.07
C GLU A 429 12.11 29.63 14.36
N ILE A 430 10.91 29.10 14.60
CA ILE A 430 10.37 27.89 13.96
C ILE A 430 10.31 28.06 12.44
N GLN A 431 9.90 29.23 11.95
CA GLN A 431 9.87 29.56 10.51
C GLN A 431 11.26 29.58 9.84
N THR A 432 12.36 29.57 10.59
CA THR A 432 13.73 29.43 10.02
C THR A 432 14.14 27.98 9.81
N LEU A 433 13.43 27.02 10.42
CA LEU A 433 13.67 25.60 10.26
C LEU A 433 13.18 25.11 8.89
N LYS A 434 13.87 24.13 8.33
CA LYS A 434 13.36 23.36 7.20
C LYS A 434 12.57 22.17 7.74
N PRO A 435 11.29 21.98 7.35
CA PRO A 435 10.58 20.74 7.60
C PRO A 435 11.37 19.53 7.08
N ALA A 436 11.11 18.34 7.63
CA ALA A 436 11.70 17.08 7.18
C ALA A 436 10.60 16.02 7.00
N ILE A 437 10.67 15.26 5.91
CA ILE A 437 9.74 14.16 5.65
C ILE A 437 10.04 12.99 6.60
N SER A 438 8.99 12.39 7.15
CA SER A 438 9.11 11.18 7.96
C SER A 438 9.56 10.00 7.09
N ASN A 439 10.26 9.03 7.69
CA ASN A 439 10.69 7.81 7.03
C ASN A 439 10.52 6.64 8.00
N PRO A 440 9.27 6.24 8.34
CA PRO A 440 9.00 5.26 9.39
C PRO A 440 9.65 3.89 9.09
N TYR A 441 9.75 3.53 7.81
CA TYR A 441 10.27 2.25 7.34
C TYR A 441 11.75 2.29 6.90
N ARG A 442 12.52 3.26 7.38
CA ARG A 442 13.97 3.39 7.10
C ARG A 442 14.78 2.13 7.41
N VAL A 443 14.35 1.30 8.37
CA VAL A 443 14.99 0.01 8.70
C VAL A 443 14.97 -0.96 7.52
N TYR A 444 13.97 -0.87 6.65
CA TYR A 444 13.82 -1.65 5.42
C TYR A 444 14.46 -0.97 4.20
N ASN A 445 15.26 0.09 4.41
CA ASN A 445 15.80 0.99 3.37
C ASN A 445 14.74 1.72 2.53
N MET A 446 13.47 1.70 2.92
CA MET A 446 12.42 2.45 2.26
C MET A 446 12.50 3.93 2.66
N PHE A 447 12.59 4.81 1.66
CA PHE A 447 12.63 6.26 1.84
C PHE A 447 11.47 6.93 1.10
N ARG A 448 10.80 7.88 1.76
CA ARG A 448 9.80 8.75 1.12
C ARG A 448 10.47 9.81 0.23
N ASN A 449 9.68 10.37 -0.68
CA ASN A 449 10.03 11.33 -1.72
C ASN A 449 11.33 12.14 -1.49
N PRO A 450 12.50 11.70 -1.99
CA PRO A 450 13.79 12.29 -1.67
C PRO A 450 14.04 13.67 -2.29
N ASN A 451 13.35 14.03 -3.38
CA ASN A 451 13.40 15.38 -3.95
C ASN A 451 12.63 16.39 -3.08
N GLU A 452 11.47 16.01 -2.52
CA GLU A 452 10.61 16.90 -1.72
C GLU A 452 10.84 16.80 -0.21
N LYS A 453 11.86 16.04 0.23
CA LYS A 453 12.15 15.72 1.64
C LYS A 453 12.26 16.89 2.63
N ASN A 454 12.45 18.12 2.14
CA ASN A 454 12.51 19.35 2.93
C ASN A 454 11.64 20.48 2.35
N SER A 455 10.67 20.15 1.50
CA SER A 455 9.79 21.10 0.84
C SER A 455 8.65 21.59 1.73
N GLY A 456 8.04 22.71 1.33
CA GLY A 456 6.96 23.36 2.06
C GLY A 456 7.42 24.07 3.35
N LYS A 457 6.44 24.61 4.07
CA LYS A 457 6.60 25.32 5.34
C LYS A 457 5.46 24.97 6.28
N PHE A 458 5.74 24.88 7.58
CA PHE A 458 4.66 24.81 8.58
C PHE A 458 3.77 26.06 8.50
N ILE A 459 2.48 25.85 8.69
CA ILE A 459 1.46 26.92 8.62
C ILE A 459 0.83 27.16 9.99
N LEU A 460 0.41 28.41 10.23
CA LEU A 460 -0.39 28.74 11.41
C LEU A 460 -1.75 28.05 11.32
N LEU A 461 -2.38 27.81 12.46
CA LEU A 461 -3.74 27.26 12.51
C LEU A 461 -4.75 28.17 11.78
N SER A 462 -4.54 29.49 11.79
CA SER A 462 -5.32 30.46 11.02
C SER A 462 -5.26 30.21 9.51
N ASP A 463 -4.07 29.87 9.01
CA ASP A 463 -3.80 29.72 7.58
C ASP A 463 -4.36 28.39 7.08
N PHE A 464 -4.21 27.33 7.88
CA PHE A 464 -4.87 26.03 7.70
C PHE A 464 -6.39 26.17 7.61
N LEU A 465 -7.01 26.91 8.53
CA LEU A 465 -8.46 27.14 8.53
C LEU A 465 -8.91 27.98 7.33
N ASN A 466 -8.12 28.98 6.91
CA ASN A 466 -8.42 29.76 5.70
C ASN A 466 -8.29 28.92 4.40
N LEU A 467 -7.30 28.03 4.33
CA LEU A 467 -7.15 27.05 3.24
C LEU A 467 -8.38 26.13 3.17
N ALA A 468 -8.81 25.58 4.31
CA ALA A 468 -10.00 24.73 4.38
C ALA A 468 -11.30 25.48 3.98
N LYS A 469 -11.43 26.75 4.37
CA LYS A 469 -12.59 27.61 4.10
C LYS A 469 -12.72 28.02 2.63
N THR A 470 -11.60 28.07 1.90
CA THR A 470 -11.54 28.45 0.49
C THR A 470 -11.66 27.27 -0.46
N SER A 471 -11.42 26.05 0.01
CA SER A 471 -11.66 24.82 -0.75
C SER A 471 -13.15 24.53 -0.94
N THR A 472 -13.51 24.07 -2.14
CA THR A 472 -14.87 23.59 -2.46
C THR A 472 -15.03 22.08 -2.36
N SER A 473 -13.94 21.32 -2.23
CA SER A 473 -13.96 19.86 -2.07
C SER A 473 -14.00 19.40 -0.61
N LEU A 474 -13.53 20.22 0.32
CA LEU A 474 -13.47 19.86 1.74
C LEU A 474 -14.84 19.94 2.43
N SER A 475 -15.21 18.85 3.08
CA SER A 475 -16.39 18.74 3.94
C SER A 475 -16.13 19.14 5.39
N GLY A 476 -14.87 19.08 5.85
CA GLY A 476 -14.50 19.40 7.23
C GLY A 476 -13.00 19.61 7.45
N VAL A 477 -12.66 19.93 8.70
CA VAL A 477 -11.30 19.90 9.26
C VAL A 477 -11.27 19.08 10.55
N LEU A 478 -10.15 18.41 10.81
CA LEU A 478 -9.88 17.68 12.06
C LEU A 478 -8.74 18.38 12.81
N ILE A 479 -8.97 18.83 14.04
CA ILE A 479 -7.99 19.57 14.85
C ILE A 479 -7.64 18.71 16.06
N SER A 480 -6.42 18.19 16.12
CA SER A 480 -5.96 17.37 17.25
C SER A 480 -5.28 18.25 18.30
N VAL A 481 -5.73 18.14 19.55
CA VAL A 481 -5.24 18.91 20.69
C VAL A 481 -4.75 17.95 21.78
N GLU A 482 -3.43 17.88 21.94
CA GLU A 482 -2.76 16.93 22.83
C GLU A 482 -1.92 17.65 23.90
N LYS A 483 -1.61 16.94 24.99
CA LYS A 483 -0.72 17.41 26.08
C LYS A 483 -1.13 18.75 26.72
N ALA A 484 -2.43 19.08 26.68
CA ALA A 484 -2.96 20.37 27.15
C ALA A 484 -2.67 20.64 28.64
N VAL A 485 -2.74 19.61 29.49
CA VAL A 485 -2.39 19.69 30.93
C VAL A 485 -0.95 20.17 31.12
N TYR A 486 0.01 19.54 30.43
CA TYR A 486 1.43 19.90 30.51
C TYR A 486 1.67 21.35 30.05
N LEU A 487 1.06 21.75 28.92
CA LEU A 487 1.20 23.10 28.38
C LEU A 487 0.67 24.16 29.35
N ARG A 488 -0.49 23.92 29.98
CA ARG A 488 -1.07 24.85 30.97
C ARG A 488 -0.25 24.94 32.26
N GLU A 489 0.13 23.79 32.84
CA GLU A 489 0.80 23.77 34.14
C GLU A 489 2.27 24.15 34.09
N LYS A 490 3.01 23.64 33.09
CA LYS A 490 4.48 23.72 33.05
C LYS A 490 4.97 24.83 32.11
N GLN A 491 4.23 25.13 31.06
CA GLN A 491 4.64 26.11 30.05
C GLN A 491 3.85 27.43 30.09
N GLY A 492 2.71 27.48 30.77
CA GLY A 492 1.83 28.65 30.84
C GLY A 492 1.08 28.93 29.53
N LEU A 493 0.88 27.91 28.70
CA LEU A 493 0.28 27.99 27.37
C LEU A 493 -1.08 27.29 27.35
N ASP A 494 -2.14 28.01 26.99
CA ASP A 494 -3.49 27.44 26.88
C ASP A 494 -3.82 27.11 25.42
N VAL A 495 -3.46 25.90 24.99
CA VAL A 495 -3.74 25.42 23.63
C VAL A 495 -5.25 25.36 23.32
N VAL A 496 -6.09 25.01 24.29
CA VAL A 496 -7.55 24.95 24.11
C VAL A 496 -8.09 26.35 23.82
N LYS A 497 -7.69 27.35 24.61
CA LYS A 497 -8.07 28.74 24.36
C LYS A 497 -7.54 29.24 23.02
N ALA A 498 -6.27 28.98 22.69
CA ALA A 498 -5.66 29.43 21.44
C ALA A 498 -6.39 28.87 20.19
N VAL A 499 -6.80 27.61 20.22
CA VAL A 499 -7.61 27.00 19.14
C VAL A 499 -9.00 27.62 19.06
N LEU A 500 -9.69 27.83 20.19
CA LEU A 500 -11.01 28.47 20.24
C LEU A 500 -11.00 29.92 19.74
N ASP A 501 -9.98 30.69 20.13
CA ASP A 501 -9.75 32.05 19.64
C ASP A 501 -9.56 32.03 18.11
N THR A 502 -8.67 31.16 17.60
CA THR A 502 -8.36 31.06 16.16
C THR A 502 -9.57 30.60 15.33
N LEU A 503 -10.37 29.66 15.83
CA LEU A 503 -11.63 29.24 15.22
C LEU A 503 -12.64 30.40 15.17
N THR A 504 -12.64 31.28 16.17
CA THR A 504 -13.52 32.46 16.21
C THR A 504 -13.05 33.51 15.21
N GLU A 505 -11.75 33.82 15.17
CA GLU A 505 -11.12 34.78 14.26
C GLU A 505 -11.29 34.40 12.78
N THR A 506 -11.14 33.12 12.45
CA THR A 506 -11.32 32.59 11.08
C THR A 506 -12.78 32.37 10.69
N GLY A 507 -13.73 32.56 11.62
CA GLY A 507 -15.16 32.46 11.35
C GLY A 507 -15.69 31.03 11.24
N TYR A 508 -15.26 30.16 12.15
CA TYR A 508 -15.76 28.79 12.35
C TYR A 508 -16.65 28.65 13.61
N SER A 509 -16.91 29.75 14.31
CA SER A 509 -17.71 29.82 15.54
C SER A 509 -19.23 29.85 15.30
N ASN A 510 -20.00 29.94 16.39
CA ASN A 510 -21.46 30.04 16.37
C ASN A 510 -21.94 31.22 15.51
N GLY A 511 -22.95 31.00 14.66
CA GLY A 511 -23.45 31.98 13.70
C GLY A 511 -22.75 31.97 12.33
N SER A 512 -21.63 31.25 12.17
CA SER A 512 -20.94 31.14 10.86
C SER A 512 -21.78 30.43 9.79
N THR A 513 -21.66 30.91 8.54
CA THR A 513 -22.22 30.35 7.30
C THR A 513 -21.30 29.35 6.60
N THR A 514 -20.08 29.12 7.11
CA THR A 514 -19.12 28.14 6.55
C THR A 514 -19.73 26.73 6.57
N LYS A 515 -19.68 26.02 5.44
CA LYS A 515 -20.20 24.64 5.30
C LYS A 515 -19.26 23.57 5.87
N THR A 516 -17.97 23.88 5.93
CA THR A 516 -16.90 23.02 6.44
C THR A 516 -17.12 22.72 7.93
N LYS A 517 -17.29 21.45 8.29
CA LYS A 517 -17.37 20.98 9.67
C LYS A 517 -16.05 21.19 10.42
N VAL A 518 -16.12 21.28 11.75
CA VAL A 518 -14.94 21.26 12.63
C VAL A 518 -15.05 20.06 13.55
N MET A 519 -14.08 19.16 13.43
CA MET A 519 -13.91 18.02 14.32
C MET A 519 -12.73 18.30 15.24
N ILE A 520 -12.87 18.06 16.55
CA ILE A 520 -11.81 18.24 17.55
C ILE A 520 -11.42 16.87 18.10
N GLN A 521 -10.17 16.47 17.92
CA GLN A 521 -9.63 15.21 18.42
C GLN A 521 -8.77 15.43 19.67
N SER A 522 -8.86 14.51 20.62
CA SER A 522 -7.94 14.45 21.75
C SER A 522 -7.92 13.04 22.36
N THR A 523 -6.76 12.65 22.90
CA THR A 523 -6.65 11.53 23.86
C THR A 523 -7.20 11.88 25.24
N ASN A 524 -7.32 13.17 25.56
CA ASN A 524 -7.82 13.64 26.85
C ASN A 524 -9.31 13.99 26.80
N SER A 525 -10.14 13.27 27.57
CA SER A 525 -11.59 13.51 27.66
C SER A 525 -11.90 14.91 28.21
N SER A 526 -11.06 15.40 29.13
CA SER A 526 -11.13 16.75 29.71
C SER A 526 -11.02 17.88 28.67
N VAL A 527 -10.23 17.70 27.61
CA VAL A 527 -10.12 18.64 26.48
C VAL A 527 -11.42 18.69 25.68
N LEU A 528 -11.96 17.53 25.31
CA LEU A 528 -13.19 17.43 24.51
C LEU A 528 -14.40 18.01 25.24
N VAL A 529 -14.50 17.77 26.56
CA VAL A 529 -15.49 18.39 27.44
C VAL A 529 -15.46 19.92 27.34
N ASP A 530 -14.28 20.53 27.35
CA ASP A 530 -14.16 22.00 27.28
C ASP A 530 -14.53 22.55 25.90
N PHE A 531 -14.17 21.89 24.79
CA PHE A 531 -14.65 22.30 23.45
C PHE A 531 -16.16 22.16 23.30
N LYS A 532 -16.76 21.05 23.77
CA LYS A 532 -18.20 20.76 23.68
C LYS A 532 -19.06 21.77 24.45
N LYS A 533 -18.53 22.36 25.54
CA LYS A 533 -19.19 23.45 26.27
C LYS A 533 -19.28 24.76 25.47
N GLN A 534 -18.31 25.04 24.58
CA GLN A 534 -18.21 26.32 23.86
C GLN A 534 -19.11 26.37 22.62
N SER A 535 -19.26 25.24 21.92
CA SER A 535 -20.18 25.13 20.79
C SER A 535 -20.64 23.70 20.54
N SER A 536 -21.94 23.54 20.27
CA SER A 536 -22.52 22.31 19.75
C SER A 536 -22.28 22.09 18.25
N LYS A 537 -21.62 23.03 17.54
CA LYS A 537 -21.14 22.83 16.16
C LYS A 537 -19.84 22.03 16.08
N TYR A 538 -19.07 21.95 17.16
CA TYR A 538 -17.81 21.19 17.17
C TYR A 538 -18.12 19.71 17.39
N GLU A 539 -17.73 18.89 16.43
CA GLU A 539 -17.82 17.43 16.52
C GLU A 539 -16.62 16.92 17.31
N THR A 540 -16.85 16.29 18.46
CA THR A 540 -15.77 15.85 19.36
C THR A 540 -15.36 14.41 19.06
N VAL A 541 -14.07 14.12 18.99
CA VAL A 541 -13.54 12.82 18.55
C VAL A 541 -12.57 12.31 19.61
N TYR A 542 -12.91 11.22 20.28
CA TYR A 542 -12.05 10.64 21.31
C TYR A 542 -11.08 9.65 20.70
N LYS A 543 -9.77 9.81 20.96
CA LYS A 543 -8.76 8.87 20.48
C LYS A 543 -8.33 7.93 21.60
N VAL A 544 -8.46 6.63 21.36
CA VAL A 544 -7.86 5.56 22.19
C VAL A 544 -6.48 5.24 21.61
N GLU A 545 -5.40 5.40 22.41
CA GLU A 545 -4.04 5.10 21.95
C GLU A 545 -3.68 3.62 22.13
N GLU A 546 -4.34 2.97 23.08
CA GLU A 546 -4.08 1.60 23.50
C GLU A 546 -4.54 0.58 22.44
N LYS A 547 -3.72 -0.47 22.26
CA LYS A 547 -4.13 -1.68 21.54
C LYS A 547 -5.08 -2.47 22.43
N ILE A 548 -6.39 -2.36 22.19
CA ILE A 548 -7.42 -2.99 23.04
C ILE A 548 -8.03 -4.22 22.34
N GLY A 549 -8.46 -5.20 23.12
CA GLY A 549 -9.08 -6.44 22.63
C GLY A 549 -10.60 -6.41 22.67
N ASP A 550 -11.16 -5.58 23.56
CA ASP A 550 -12.58 -5.32 23.75
C ASP A 550 -12.76 -3.97 24.47
N ILE A 551 -13.98 -3.45 24.55
CA ILE A 551 -14.35 -2.22 25.27
C ILE A 551 -15.61 -2.47 26.11
N SER A 552 -15.67 -1.93 27.34
CA SER A 552 -16.82 -2.10 28.23
C SER A 552 -17.99 -1.18 27.85
N ASP A 553 -19.21 -1.60 28.15
CA ASP A 553 -20.40 -0.77 27.93
C ASP A 553 -20.37 0.51 28.81
N SER A 554 -19.75 0.44 30.00
CA SER A 554 -19.52 1.60 30.88
C SER A 554 -18.63 2.66 30.21
N ALA A 555 -17.47 2.25 29.66
CA ALA A 555 -16.57 3.13 28.94
C ALA A 555 -17.26 3.82 27.75
N ILE A 556 -18.09 3.07 27.00
CA ILE A 556 -18.84 3.63 25.86
C ILE A 556 -19.86 4.69 26.32
N GLU A 557 -20.61 4.43 27.40
CA GLU A 557 -21.56 5.41 27.94
C GLU A 557 -20.85 6.65 28.52
N ASP A 558 -19.64 6.51 29.04
CA ASP A 558 -18.81 7.65 29.47
C ASP A 558 -18.28 8.45 28.27
N ILE A 559 -17.74 7.80 27.25
CA ILE A 559 -17.28 8.42 25.99
C ILE A 559 -18.39 9.26 25.36
N LYS A 560 -19.62 8.74 25.28
CA LYS A 560 -20.79 9.46 24.70
C LYS A 560 -21.12 10.78 25.40
N LYS A 561 -20.72 10.97 26.67
CA LYS A 561 -20.94 12.24 27.40
C LYS A 561 -20.16 13.38 26.73
N PHE A 562 -18.95 13.12 26.25
CA PHE A 562 -18.03 14.15 25.76
C PHE A 562 -17.59 14.01 24.30
N ALA A 563 -17.79 12.85 23.66
CA ALA A 563 -17.44 12.60 22.26
C ALA A 563 -18.68 12.41 21.37
N ASN A 564 -18.47 12.54 20.05
CA ASN A 564 -19.39 12.23 18.97
C ASN A 564 -18.93 11.02 18.14
N ALA A 565 -17.62 10.81 18.01
CA ALA A 565 -16.97 9.69 17.31
C ALA A 565 -15.71 9.22 18.06
N VAL A 566 -15.16 8.07 17.65
CA VAL A 566 -13.96 7.46 18.27
C VAL A 566 -12.90 7.14 17.21
N VAL A 567 -11.63 7.39 17.53
CA VAL A 567 -10.46 6.97 16.75
C VAL A 567 -9.75 5.81 17.46
N ILE A 568 -9.46 4.73 16.72
CA ILE A 568 -8.74 3.55 17.21
C ILE A 568 -7.61 3.14 16.25
N GLY A 569 -6.62 2.41 16.77
CA GLY A 569 -5.54 1.84 15.96
C GLY A 569 -5.96 0.65 15.08
N LYS A 570 -5.29 0.44 13.94
CA LYS A 570 -5.48 -0.72 13.03
C LYS A 570 -5.59 -2.07 13.78
N GLU A 571 -4.64 -2.36 14.67
CA GLU A 571 -4.57 -3.63 15.43
C GLU A 571 -5.70 -3.83 16.47
N THR A 572 -6.42 -2.77 16.85
CA THR A 572 -7.63 -2.89 17.68
C THR A 572 -8.78 -3.53 16.90
N VAL A 573 -8.78 -3.44 15.57
CA VAL A 573 -9.76 -4.12 14.69
C VAL A 573 -9.27 -5.51 14.30
N PHE A 574 -8.03 -5.59 13.80
CA PHE A 574 -7.39 -6.83 13.33
C PHE A 574 -6.06 -7.07 14.07
N PRO A 575 -6.08 -7.72 15.25
CA PRO A 575 -4.86 -8.11 15.96
C PRO A 575 -4.00 -9.08 15.12
N LEU A 576 -2.69 -8.89 15.19
CA LEU A 576 -1.70 -9.60 14.37
C LEU A 576 -0.93 -10.68 15.15
N PHE A 577 -0.54 -11.73 14.44
CA PHE A 577 0.40 -12.75 14.89
C PHE A 577 1.75 -12.54 14.20
N ASP A 578 2.83 -12.49 14.99
CA ASP A 578 4.22 -12.33 14.51
C ASP A 578 4.40 -11.10 13.60
N ASP A 579 3.59 -10.05 13.84
CA ASP A 579 3.36 -8.85 13.02
C ASP A 579 3.03 -9.11 11.53
N GLY A 580 2.85 -10.37 11.13
CA GLY A 580 2.73 -10.80 9.74
C GLY A 580 1.33 -11.28 9.31
N PHE A 581 0.51 -11.83 10.21
CA PHE A 581 -0.80 -12.39 9.84
C PHE A 581 -1.96 -11.97 10.76
N ILE A 582 -3.15 -11.79 10.22
CA ILE A 582 -4.36 -11.44 10.98
C ILE A 582 -4.88 -12.66 11.76
N ILE A 583 -5.05 -12.50 13.08
CA ILE A 583 -5.59 -13.56 13.94
C ILE A 583 -7.11 -13.66 13.81
N ARG A 584 -7.81 -12.54 13.94
CA ARG A 584 -9.28 -12.42 13.98
C ARG A 584 -9.71 -10.97 13.81
N GLN A 585 -11.02 -10.73 13.68
CA GLN A 585 -11.62 -9.42 13.93
C GLN A 585 -12.05 -9.31 15.40
N THR A 586 -11.93 -8.12 15.99
CA THR A 586 -12.53 -7.82 17.31
C THR A 586 -13.99 -7.35 17.17
N ASN A 587 -14.70 -7.31 18.30
CA ASN A 587 -16.06 -6.78 18.42
C ASN A 587 -16.09 -5.28 18.80
N VAL A 588 -14.93 -4.59 18.86
CA VAL A 588 -14.84 -3.19 19.32
C VAL A 588 -15.65 -2.25 18.41
N VAL A 589 -15.50 -2.39 17.09
CA VAL A 589 -16.24 -1.60 16.10
C VAL A 589 -17.75 -1.83 16.23
N GLU A 590 -18.17 -3.11 16.32
CA GLU A 590 -19.58 -3.50 16.47
C GLU A 590 -20.22 -2.91 17.75
N LYS A 591 -19.48 -2.90 18.87
CA LYS A 591 -19.94 -2.32 20.13
C LYS A 591 -20.11 -0.80 20.05
N LEU A 592 -19.15 -0.10 19.45
CA LEU A 592 -19.22 1.35 19.24
C LEU A 592 -20.41 1.73 18.34
N HIS A 593 -20.64 0.99 17.25
CA HIS A 593 -21.78 1.17 16.36
C HIS A 593 -23.14 0.90 17.02
N LYS A 594 -23.27 -0.14 17.84
CA LYS A 594 -24.50 -0.41 18.63
C LYS A 594 -24.88 0.80 19.50
N SER A 595 -23.89 1.54 19.98
CA SER A 595 -24.04 2.74 20.78
C SER A 595 -24.06 4.05 19.98
N LYS A 596 -24.06 3.96 18.64
CA LYS A 596 -24.12 5.06 17.66
C LYS A 596 -22.92 6.01 17.69
N LEU A 597 -21.73 5.50 18.03
CA LEU A 597 -20.46 6.19 17.83
C LEU A 597 -19.86 5.76 16.49
N PRO A 598 -19.63 6.67 15.53
CA PRO A 598 -18.80 6.41 14.36
C PRO A 598 -17.37 6.07 14.77
N VAL A 599 -16.73 5.18 14.02
CA VAL A 599 -15.38 4.68 14.27
C VAL A 599 -14.45 5.04 13.13
N TYR A 600 -13.44 5.84 13.42
CA TYR A 600 -12.36 6.17 12.51
C TYR A 600 -11.12 5.32 12.87
N VAL A 601 -10.37 4.84 11.89
CA VAL A 601 -9.18 4.00 12.12
C VAL A 601 -7.92 4.67 11.63
N GLU A 602 -6.86 4.62 12.45
CA GLU A 602 -5.53 5.15 12.12
C GLU A 602 -4.41 4.10 12.31
N VAL A 603 -3.26 4.19 11.62
CA VAL A 603 -2.96 5.03 10.45
C VAL A 603 -2.82 4.11 9.23
N PHE A 604 -3.44 4.48 8.10
CA PHE A 604 -3.26 3.77 6.83
C PHE A 604 -2.05 4.35 6.08
N GLN A 605 -1.25 3.46 5.51
CA GLN A 605 0.04 3.73 4.88
C GLN A 605 0.16 2.89 3.61
N ASN A 606 0.92 3.38 2.61
CA ASN A 606 1.08 2.70 1.33
C ASN A 606 2.28 1.75 1.33
N GLU A 607 3.32 2.04 2.12
CA GLU A 607 4.55 1.24 2.14
C GLU A 607 4.24 -0.23 2.42
N PHE A 608 4.73 -1.14 1.57
CA PHE A 608 4.32 -2.55 1.50
C PHE A 608 4.61 -3.39 2.77
N VAL A 609 5.43 -2.85 3.68
CA VAL A 609 5.78 -3.42 5.00
C VAL A 609 4.86 -2.90 6.13
N SER A 610 3.92 -2.00 5.84
CA SER A 610 2.98 -1.42 6.81
C SER A 610 1.69 -2.22 6.99
N GLN A 611 1.51 -3.27 6.17
CA GLN A 611 0.34 -4.14 6.14
C GLN A 611 0.75 -5.60 6.42
N PRO A 612 -0.07 -6.41 7.12
CA PRO A 612 0.13 -7.86 7.20
C PRO A 612 -0.01 -8.53 5.83
N PHE A 613 0.56 -9.73 5.68
CA PHE A 613 0.54 -10.52 4.44
C PHE A 613 -0.88 -10.82 3.95
N ASP A 614 -1.86 -10.89 4.85
CA ASP A 614 -3.30 -11.01 4.54
C ASP A 614 -3.83 -9.93 3.58
N PHE A 615 -3.21 -8.74 3.52
CA PHE A 615 -3.58 -7.65 2.60
C PHE A 615 -2.72 -7.59 1.33
N PHE A 616 -1.86 -8.59 1.09
CA PHE A 616 -1.09 -8.77 -0.15
C PHE A 616 -0.23 -7.55 -0.54
N SER A 617 0.26 -6.81 0.45
CA SER A 617 0.99 -5.55 0.27
C SER A 617 0.22 -4.50 -0.57
N ASP A 618 -1.11 -4.59 -0.61
CA ASP A 618 -1.98 -3.66 -1.34
C ASP A 618 -2.79 -2.80 -0.34
N PRO A 619 -2.51 -1.50 -0.21
CA PRO A 619 -3.26 -0.62 0.69
C PRO A 619 -4.73 -0.49 0.29
N THR A 620 -5.10 -0.77 -0.97
CA THR A 620 -6.51 -0.84 -1.41
C THR A 620 -7.24 -2.02 -0.78
N VAL A 621 -6.57 -3.18 -0.67
CA VAL A 621 -7.13 -4.41 -0.06
C VAL A 621 -7.21 -4.25 1.45
N GLU A 622 -6.21 -3.61 2.07
CA GLU A 622 -6.29 -3.19 3.48
C GLU A 622 -7.52 -2.31 3.71
N ILE A 623 -7.61 -1.15 3.03
CA ILE A 623 -8.74 -0.22 3.19
C ILE A 623 -10.09 -0.93 2.94
N ASN A 624 -10.21 -1.76 1.90
CA ASN A 624 -11.43 -2.53 1.65
C ASN A 624 -11.81 -3.45 2.82
N SER A 625 -10.83 -4.11 3.43
CA SER A 625 -11.08 -5.07 4.51
C SER A 625 -11.53 -4.36 5.80
N TYR A 626 -11.03 -3.15 6.07
CA TYR A 626 -11.52 -2.33 7.17
C TYR A 626 -12.90 -1.70 6.87
N VAL A 627 -13.09 -1.10 5.69
CA VAL A 627 -14.34 -0.41 5.34
C VAL A 627 -15.48 -1.38 5.07
N SER A 628 -15.31 -2.31 4.12
CA SER A 628 -16.36 -3.23 3.69
C SER A 628 -16.45 -4.49 4.56
N GLY A 629 -15.36 -4.86 5.27
CA GLY A 629 -15.33 -6.01 6.18
C GLY A 629 -15.65 -5.66 7.63
N ALA A 630 -14.87 -4.77 8.24
CA ALA A 630 -15.09 -4.34 9.62
C ALA A 630 -16.16 -3.25 9.78
N GLY A 631 -16.53 -2.54 8.70
CA GLY A 631 -17.65 -1.58 8.68
C GLY A 631 -17.30 -0.18 9.15
N ILE A 632 -16.01 0.20 9.22
CA ILE A 632 -15.58 1.48 9.81
C ILE A 632 -16.14 2.72 9.07
N ASP A 633 -16.21 3.86 9.75
CA ASP A 633 -16.84 5.10 9.24
C ASP A 633 -15.85 6.11 8.62
N GLY A 634 -14.53 5.90 8.78
CA GLY A 634 -13.51 6.76 8.20
C GLY A 634 -12.09 6.21 8.33
N THR A 635 -11.25 6.41 7.30
CA THR A 635 -9.81 6.12 7.37
C THR A 635 -9.01 7.39 7.60
N ILE A 636 -8.05 7.34 8.53
CA ILE A 636 -7.01 8.37 8.71
C ILE A 636 -5.73 7.88 8.04
N THR A 637 -5.28 8.56 6.98
CA THR A 637 -4.20 8.07 6.09
C THR A 637 -3.13 9.11 5.78
N GLU A 638 -1.86 8.70 5.72
CA GLU A 638 -0.76 9.53 5.22
C GLU A 638 -0.75 9.68 3.68
N PHE A 639 -1.58 8.88 2.99
CA PHE A 639 -1.71 8.82 1.54
C PHE A 639 -3.17 9.05 1.11
N PRO A 640 -3.67 10.31 1.14
CA PRO A 640 -5.05 10.61 0.79
C PRO A 640 -5.44 10.18 -0.62
N PHE A 641 -4.49 10.15 -1.58
CA PHE A 641 -4.76 9.67 -2.94
C PHE A 641 -5.24 8.22 -2.97
N THR A 642 -4.60 7.30 -2.24
CA THR A 642 -5.00 5.88 -2.23
C THR A 642 -6.42 5.73 -1.70
N ALA A 643 -6.72 6.39 -0.57
CA ALA A 643 -8.05 6.37 0.03
C ALA A 643 -9.09 7.11 -0.83
N ALA A 644 -8.70 8.15 -1.59
CA ALA A 644 -9.59 8.91 -2.48
C ALA A 644 -9.77 8.25 -3.87
N ARG A 645 -8.83 7.40 -4.30
CA ARG A 645 -8.99 6.42 -5.38
C ARG A 645 -9.90 5.28 -4.92
N TYR A 646 -9.76 4.88 -3.65
CA TYR A 646 -10.77 4.14 -2.88
C TYR A 646 -12.01 5.03 -2.52
N LYS A 647 -12.14 6.26 -3.05
CA LYS A 647 -13.38 7.07 -2.96
C LYS A 647 -14.23 7.17 -4.25
N ARG A 648 -13.72 6.87 -5.45
CA ARG A 648 -14.43 7.15 -6.71
C ARG A 648 -15.13 5.96 -7.42
N ASN A 649 -15.37 4.80 -6.77
CA ASN A 649 -15.88 3.58 -7.45
C ASN A 649 -17.23 3.80 -8.10
N ARG A 650 -17.54 2.85 -8.98
CA ARG A 650 -18.92 2.47 -9.25
C ARG A 650 -19.24 1.01 -8.92
N CYS A 651 -18.26 0.12 -8.82
CA CYS A 651 -18.44 -1.32 -8.55
C CYS A 651 -18.90 -1.68 -7.12
N LEU A 652 -18.72 -0.80 -6.12
CA LEU A 652 -19.37 -0.97 -4.79
C LEU A 652 -20.75 -0.31 -4.69
N GLY A 653 -21.09 0.61 -5.58
CA GLY A 653 -22.38 1.33 -5.58
C GLY A 653 -23.51 0.65 -6.36
N THR A 654 -23.17 -0.36 -7.17
CA THR A 654 -24.13 -1.12 -7.98
C THR A 654 -24.94 -2.09 -7.11
N LYS A 655 -26.28 -2.03 -7.21
CA LYS A 655 -27.21 -3.01 -6.61
C LYS A 655 -27.18 -4.40 -7.30
N GLU A 656 -26.13 -4.70 -8.05
CA GLU A 656 -25.86 -6.04 -8.58
C GLU A 656 -25.32 -6.88 -7.42
N SER A 657 -25.79 -8.13 -7.29
CA SER A 657 -25.98 -8.73 -5.96
C SER A 657 -24.74 -9.21 -5.21
N LEU A 658 -23.54 -9.05 -5.76
CA LEU A 658 -22.26 -9.37 -5.11
C LEU A 658 -21.17 -8.43 -5.63
N ALA A 659 -20.31 -7.92 -4.74
CA ALA A 659 -19.07 -7.25 -5.14
C ALA A 659 -18.16 -8.22 -5.92
N PRO A 660 -17.33 -7.75 -6.86
CA PRO A 660 -16.39 -8.61 -7.58
C PRO A 660 -15.45 -9.38 -6.62
N PRO A 661 -14.95 -10.58 -6.97
CA PRO A 661 -14.15 -11.39 -6.06
C PRO A 661 -12.89 -10.66 -5.53
N TYR A 662 -12.23 -9.87 -6.39
CA TYR A 662 -11.09 -9.01 -6.04
C TYR A 662 -11.42 -7.85 -5.09
N MET A 663 -12.70 -7.57 -4.84
CA MET A 663 -13.20 -6.60 -3.84
C MET A 663 -13.91 -7.27 -2.66
N SER A 664 -13.80 -8.60 -2.51
CA SER A 664 -14.23 -9.27 -1.28
C SER A 664 -13.30 -8.91 -0.13
N PRO A 665 -13.82 -8.52 1.06
CA PRO A 665 -12.99 -8.33 2.25
C PRO A 665 -12.19 -9.58 2.59
N VAL A 666 -10.96 -9.39 3.05
CA VAL A 666 -10.12 -10.50 3.53
C VAL A 666 -10.77 -11.15 4.74
N ARG A 667 -10.70 -12.49 4.81
CA ARG A 667 -11.28 -13.28 5.89
C ARG A 667 -10.28 -13.42 7.05
N PRO A 668 -10.51 -12.78 8.22
CA PRO A 668 -9.55 -12.81 9.33
C PRO A 668 -9.24 -14.23 9.80
N GLY A 669 -7.96 -14.54 10.03
CA GLY A 669 -7.51 -15.87 10.45
C GLY A 669 -7.46 -16.94 9.35
N PHE A 670 -7.87 -16.64 8.11
CA PHE A 670 -7.86 -17.62 7.02
C PHE A 670 -6.44 -18.13 6.70
N PHE A 671 -5.49 -17.22 6.45
CA PHE A 671 -4.12 -17.59 6.10
C PHE A 671 -3.34 -18.19 7.29
N LEU A 672 -3.63 -17.74 8.51
CA LEU A 672 -3.05 -18.29 9.74
C LEU A 672 -3.35 -19.79 9.90
N ASN A 673 -4.59 -20.21 9.62
CA ASN A 673 -4.96 -21.62 9.60
C ASN A 673 -4.23 -22.40 8.49
N LEU A 674 -4.03 -21.78 7.32
CA LEU A 674 -3.41 -22.42 6.16
C LEU A 674 -1.91 -22.73 6.35
N VAL A 675 -1.20 -21.88 7.08
CA VAL A 675 0.21 -22.13 7.47
C VAL A 675 0.35 -23.08 8.67
N ASN A 676 -0.76 -23.60 9.22
CA ASN A 676 -0.81 -24.41 10.45
C ASN A 676 -0.08 -23.77 11.65
N ALA A 677 0.09 -22.45 11.66
CA ALA A 677 0.73 -21.74 12.75
C ALA A 677 -0.31 -21.54 13.87
N ILE A 678 -0.21 -22.36 14.92
CA ILE A 678 -0.89 -22.09 16.17
C ILE A 678 -0.12 -20.93 16.84
N PRO A 679 -0.72 -19.74 17.05
CA PRO A 679 -0.06 -18.70 17.82
C PRO A 679 0.28 -19.24 19.21
N PRO A 680 1.47 -18.94 19.77
CA PRO A 680 1.68 -19.12 21.19
C PRO A 680 0.61 -18.30 21.92
N ALA A 681 0.20 -18.74 23.11
CA ALA A 681 -0.82 -18.05 23.90
C ALA A 681 -0.34 -16.66 24.33
N GLN A 682 -0.50 -15.68 23.45
CA GLN A 682 -0.29 -14.27 23.74
C GLN A 682 -1.30 -13.83 24.79
N ALA A 683 -0.88 -12.93 25.68
CA ALA A 683 -1.82 -12.28 26.58
C ALA A 683 -2.86 -11.54 25.70
N PRO A 684 -4.17 -11.73 25.94
CA PRO A 684 -5.17 -10.99 25.18
C PRO A 684 -4.97 -9.49 25.41
N ASN A 685 -5.11 -8.69 24.36
CA ASN A 685 -5.12 -7.24 24.46
C ASN A 685 -6.12 -6.80 25.55
N PRO A 686 -5.79 -5.76 26.35
CA PRO A 686 -6.63 -5.31 27.46
C PRO A 686 -8.05 -4.94 27.03
N VAL A 687 -8.98 -5.05 27.97
CA VAL A 687 -10.33 -4.49 27.82
C VAL A 687 -10.28 -3.04 28.27
N PHE A 688 -10.79 -2.13 27.44
CA PHE A 688 -10.89 -0.70 27.77
C PHE A 688 -12.11 -0.45 28.68
N THR A 689 -11.93 0.28 29.76
CA THR A 689 -12.90 0.43 30.88
C THR A 689 -13.16 1.89 31.24
N ASP A 690 -14.12 2.14 32.13
CA ASP A 690 -14.48 3.48 32.62
C ASP A 690 -13.36 4.17 33.43
N ASP A 691 -12.47 3.39 34.07
CA ASP A 691 -11.26 3.91 34.70
C ASP A 691 -10.29 4.53 33.66
N ASP A 692 -10.23 3.98 32.44
CA ASP A 692 -9.38 4.47 31.34
C ASP A 692 -9.94 5.75 30.68
N VAL A 693 -11.22 6.05 30.88
CA VAL A 693 -11.92 7.24 30.34
C VAL A 693 -11.89 8.44 31.32
N THR A 694 -11.80 8.14 32.62
CA THR A 694 -12.08 9.11 33.69
C THR A 694 -10.87 10.00 34.00
N GLU A 695 -10.93 11.25 33.55
CA GLU A 695 -9.91 12.26 33.80
C GLU A 695 -10.36 13.38 34.77
N PRO A 696 -9.44 14.00 35.52
CA PRO A 696 -9.72 15.27 36.19
C PRO A 696 -9.95 16.40 35.18
N PRO A 697 -10.71 17.46 35.53
CA PRO A 697 -10.85 18.65 34.69
C PRO A 697 -9.50 19.30 34.40
N LEU A 698 -9.36 19.94 33.22
CA LEU A 698 -8.13 20.64 32.87
C LEU A 698 -7.76 21.70 33.92
N PRO A 699 -6.49 21.77 34.34
CA PRO A 699 -6.04 22.75 35.33
C PRO A 699 -6.12 24.19 34.80
N PRO A 700 -6.13 25.20 35.69
CA PRO A 700 -5.93 26.58 35.32
C PRO A 700 -4.51 26.80 34.78
N VAL A 701 -4.31 27.85 33.99
CA VAL A 701 -3.00 28.20 33.42
C VAL A 701 -2.07 28.72 34.52
N THR A 702 -0.91 28.10 34.70
CA THR A 702 0.13 28.62 35.59
C THR A 702 0.86 29.77 34.89
N ALA A 703 0.79 30.98 35.44
CA ALA A 703 1.51 32.12 34.87
C ALA A 703 3.03 31.90 34.95
N LYS A 704 3.71 31.90 33.79
CA LYS A 704 5.16 31.80 33.71
C LYS A 704 5.79 33.14 34.11
N SER A 705 6.67 33.14 35.11
CA SER A 705 7.45 34.33 35.48
C SER A 705 8.26 34.83 34.28
N PRO A 706 8.38 36.15 34.04
CA PRO A 706 9.16 36.67 32.91
C PRO A 706 10.62 36.22 33.01
N THR A 707 11.15 35.64 31.94
CA THR A 707 12.55 35.20 31.87
C THR A 707 13.47 36.41 31.94
N SER A 708 14.12 36.64 33.09
CA SER A 708 15.13 37.69 33.22
C SER A 708 16.33 37.38 32.34
N SER A 709 16.86 38.41 31.68
CA SER A 709 18.08 38.32 30.87
C SER A 709 19.24 37.75 31.69
N PRO A 710 20.19 37.01 31.09
CA PRO A 710 21.22 36.29 31.83
C PRO A 710 22.23 37.24 32.50
N GLY A 711 21.94 37.58 33.75
CA GLY A 711 22.84 38.28 34.67
C GLY A 711 23.73 37.32 35.44
N THR A 712 25.03 37.60 35.47
CA THR A 712 26.06 36.82 36.15
C THR A 712 25.90 36.81 37.68
N SER A 713 25.66 35.63 38.28
CA SER A 713 26.48 35.05 39.36
C SER A 713 25.82 33.81 39.98
N PHE A 714 26.51 32.68 39.99
CA PHE A 714 26.12 31.50 40.77
C PHE A 714 26.85 31.53 42.12
N THR A 715 26.10 31.54 43.22
CA THR A 715 26.60 31.18 44.55
C THR A 715 25.86 29.95 45.05
N ASN A 716 26.62 28.95 45.51
CA ASN A 716 26.09 27.66 45.93
C ASN A 716 25.14 27.77 47.13
N ALA A 717 24.00 27.09 47.07
CA ALA A 717 23.15 26.76 48.21
C ALA A 717 22.72 25.28 48.14
N GLN A 718 22.76 24.59 49.28
CA GLN A 718 22.58 23.13 49.36
C GLN A 718 21.13 22.67 49.17
N ALA A 719 20.98 21.47 48.59
CA ALA A 719 19.70 20.80 48.44
C ALA A 719 19.17 20.22 49.77
N PRO A 720 17.87 20.36 50.09
CA PRO A 720 17.18 19.54 51.08
C PRO A 720 16.90 18.12 50.53
N ARG A 721 16.89 17.11 51.42
CA ARG A 721 16.59 15.71 51.08
C ARG A 721 15.08 15.51 50.81
N PRO A 722 14.69 14.59 49.91
CA PRO A 722 13.29 14.21 49.72
C PRO A 722 12.82 13.23 50.80
N SER A 723 11.56 13.37 51.21
CA SER A 723 10.84 12.44 52.09
C SER A 723 9.47 12.11 51.50
N GLY A 724 9.12 10.83 51.37
CA GLY A 724 7.80 10.40 50.90
C GLY A 724 7.87 9.25 49.90
N GLN A 725 7.86 8.02 50.40
CA GLN A 725 7.70 6.84 49.54
C GLN A 725 6.25 6.73 49.05
N THR A 726 6.05 6.27 47.81
CA THR A 726 4.82 5.58 47.42
C THR A 726 5.21 4.36 46.59
N ARG A 727 4.52 3.23 46.81
CA ARG A 727 5.01 1.90 46.43
C ARG A 727 4.85 1.63 44.92
N LEU A 728 5.96 1.40 44.24
CA LEU A 728 6.00 0.66 42.97
C LEU A 728 6.13 -0.84 43.25
N THR A 729 5.15 -1.63 42.82
CA THR A 729 5.26 -3.10 42.75
C THR A 729 5.90 -3.50 41.42
N LEU A 730 7.21 -3.76 41.43
CA LEU A 730 7.92 -4.32 40.28
C LEU A 730 7.50 -5.78 40.03
N SER A 731 6.99 -6.05 38.83
CA SER A 731 6.90 -7.40 38.25
C SER A 731 8.07 -7.64 37.29
N LEU A 732 9.25 -7.93 37.87
CA LEU A 732 10.44 -8.35 37.12
C LEU A 732 10.19 -9.71 36.41
N ARG A 733 10.14 -9.70 35.08
CA ARG A 733 10.33 -10.88 34.22
C ARG A 733 11.61 -10.71 33.42
N LEU A 734 12.72 -11.22 33.95
CA LEU A 734 13.93 -11.42 33.15
C LEU A 734 13.68 -12.57 32.16
N SER A 735 14.03 -12.36 30.90
CA SER A 735 14.30 -13.41 29.93
C SER A 735 15.41 -12.91 29.02
N VAL A 736 16.47 -13.70 28.92
CA VAL A 736 17.74 -13.36 28.27
C VAL A 736 17.71 -13.90 26.84
N PHE A 737 18.19 -13.13 25.85
CA PHE A 737 19.35 -13.54 25.04
C PHE A 737 19.83 -12.41 24.12
N ALA A 738 21.14 -12.24 24.06
CA ALA A 738 21.82 -11.30 23.16
C ALA A 738 22.60 -12.09 22.09
N SER A 739 22.27 -11.80 20.83
CA SER A 739 22.98 -12.06 19.57
C SER A 739 22.25 -11.17 18.54
N LEU A 740 22.85 -10.47 17.56
CA LEU A 740 24.19 -10.57 16.99
C LEU A 740 24.95 -9.22 17.06
N LEU A 741 26.28 -9.33 17.15
CA LEU A 741 27.22 -8.40 16.51
C LEU A 741 27.87 -9.19 15.36
N LEU A 742 28.13 -8.53 14.22
CA LEU A 742 28.56 -9.08 12.93
C LEU A 742 27.43 -9.66 12.05
N LEU A 743 26.84 -8.78 11.22
CA LEU A 743 26.86 -8.89 9.76
C LEU A 743 26.74 -7.48 9.15
#